data_AF-A0A1V4IZM5-F1
#
_entry.id   AF-A0A1V4IZM5-F1
#
_cell.length_a   1.000
_cell.length_b   1.000
_cell.length_c   1.000
_cell.angle_alpha   90.00
_cell.angle_beta   90.00
_cell.angle_gamma   90.00
#
_symmetry.space_group_name_H-M   'P 1'
#
loop_
_entity.id
_entity.type
_entity.pdbx_description
1 polymer ?
#
loop_
_entity_poly.entity_id
_entity_poly.type
_entity_poly.pdbx_seq_one_letter_code
_entity_poly.pdbx_strand_id
1 'polypeptide(L)'
;MITKQNLEQMLNLLNVTTLEKIDSNCRKNNYTFGQQTMLKYSPEALVEYACAIYRYILPHFDTTGITEEEYITKWTAPHIKAMELIASKDCMLTLSDIVATPEPAPEGYSLEKDVYSEISAYIDNHRKGAEWYFFEGINDFLTNSHSPLRWDTVTDKRIINLVDEVDSIRDACNKELDTFISKELKPYIQLIQERLAYYKIKPKTIAALKVSKDQIPPLDWAEISQALEDKIITENTRKLITATLKAFRVAAKTKKAKKPVGARLDPSIVVDANEVFIREFISKLGVAYAVPVVKKLEEPPTTEEILDDIYSIIDGLNLAHTQGTSMDAIETQQKDIKNWYSDFSNIAKPLVACLDIALNKLSPESVLSDEALSHGAIKGMLAFAATLRPKVLYKLNANILDYVELSKELHHQIQVQTGYYTDAEPLPNVEPISKVQLIDSINKGTAPILPSLFDLTKPIQEVLDSIKANVVTTETVEVLSEEDVQSIIPMLVPITDYTIREMANMLTGQSSKPYIADGDLIIHTTETGKYLKVEPTIRDDQYAEYQFKAYNWNTLNAHIHSLQQLLAKTPEYIKWQTEPEPILGPEQDYKPLPKDYSYKLLPKVAELRKTAIKEAEELYEYLLGMANIAFDKEDETALEAIRDITRVHYYKDFIRIVGHRLASWVYEPEEYRLISSPPLDANGYEIDYEPNHINGIRYDNRRVNLKIELKQVNLDLRSTSRPVNYNGQPYATTQKYCTAFGLSYAYLNFNLNKLKPGETYNHKNRDYCLGADGCQYIAVDTVAKVPQLTYNGKSYTTPKEFAADLGLNYTNIRQGLHRAKNNTKPKTKYKYKEKGKTYTFYLDENYNVTSIV
;
A
#
# COMPACT_ATOMS: atom_id res chain seq x y z
N MET A 1 9.80 13.39 30.02
CA MET A 1 9.08 13.68 28.75
C MET A 1 9.05 12.37 27.96
N ILE A 2 7.88 11.88 27.55
CA ILE A 2 7.77 10.58 26.85
C ILE A 2 8.20 10.76 25.40
N THR A 3 9.22 10.01 24.97
CA THR A 3 9.74 10.07 23.59
C THR A 3 8.88 9.23 22.64
N LYS A 4 9.04 9.43 21.32
CA LYS A 4 8.42 8.56 20.31
C LYS A 4 8.79 7.09 20.51
N GLN A 5 10.08 6.82 20.77
CA GLN A 5 10.59 5.47 21.00
C GLN A 5 9.94 4.82 22.23
N ASN A 6 9.76 5.58 23.31
CA ASN A 6 9.07 5.08 24.51
C ASN A 6 7.63 4.69 24.18
N LEU A 7 6.90 5.50 23.41
CA LEU A 7 5.52 5.17 22.99
C LEU A 7 5.44 3.92 22.10
N GLU A 8 6.41 3.73 21.20
CA GLU A 8 6.48 2.53 20.35
C GLU A 8 6.77 1.27 21.18
N GLN A 9 7.67 1.37 22.17
CA GLN A 9 7.93 0.27 23.12
C GLN A 9 6.71 -0.06 23.99
N MET A 10 5.99 0.95 24.47
CA MET A 10 4.74 0.78 25.22
C MET A 10 3.67 0.08 24.40
N LEU A 11 3.56 0.39 23.10
CA LEU A 11 2.62 -0.28 22.20
C LEU A 11 2.98 -1.75 21.96
N ASN A 12 4.28 -2.05 21.85
CA ASN A 12 4.76 -3.44 21.76
C ASN A 12 4.47 -4.22 23.06
N LEU A 13 4.63 -3.58 24.24
CA LEU A 13 4.29 -4.19 25.51
C LEU A 13 2.80 -4.55 25.59
N LEU A 14 1.90 -3.65 25.15
CA LEU A 14 0.44 -3.88 25.18
C LEU A 14 -0.07 -4.88 24.12
N ASN A 15 0.80 -5.49 23.32
CA ASN A 15 0.41 -6.51 22.36
C ASN A 15 0.20 -7.86 23.05
N VAL A 16 -0.90 -8.55 22.77
CA VAL A 16 -1.22 -9.89 23.32
C VAL A 16 -0.11 -10.90 23.03
N THR A 17 0.62 -10.76 21.92
CA THR A 17 1.78 -11.63 21.62
C THR A 17 2.89 -11.52 22.66
N THR A 18 2.96 -10.42 23.41
CA THR A 18 3.91 -10.24 24.52
C THR A 18 3.48 -11.06 25.73
N LEU A 19 2.18 -11.07 26.05
CA LEU A 19 1.62 -11.96 27.08
C LEU A 19 1.84 -13.43 26.71
N GLU A 20 1.61 -13.82 25.46
CA GLU A 20 1.85 -15.19 24.98
C GLU A 20 3.32 -15.63 25.17
N LYS A 21 4.28 -14.73 24.94
CA LYS A 21 5.71 -15.01 25.15
C LYS A 21 6.06 -15.15 26.62
N ILE A 22 5.52 -14.28 27.48
CA ILE A 22 5.70 -14.36 28.93
C ILE A 22 5.12 -15.70 29.42
N ASP A 23 3.90 -16.04 29.00
CA ASP A 23 3.22 -17.29 29.34
C ASP A 23 4.01 -18.52 28.89
N SER A 24 4.54 -18.52 27.67
CA SER A 24 5.40 -19.62 27.21
C SER A 24 6.63 -19.82 28.09
N ASN A 25 7.24 -18.73 28.58
CA ASN A 25 8.40 -18.81 29.47
C ASN A 25 8.01 -19.27 30.89
N CYS A 26 6.91 -18.76 31.43
CA CYS A 26 6.40 -19.19 32.74
C CYS A 26 6.05 -20.68 32.73
N ARG A 27 5.44 -21.18 31.66
CA ARG A 27 5.15 -22.61 31.48
C ARG A 27 6.39 -23.47 31.49
N LYS A 28 7.42 -23.09 30.73
CA LYS A 28 8.70 -23.82 30.70
C LYS A 28 9.38 -23.94 32.07
N ASN A 29 9.20 -22.94 32.94
CA ASN A 29 9.91 -22.86 34.22
C ASN A 29 9.13 -23.46 35.40
N ASN A 30 7.79 -23.40 35.36
CA ASN A 30 6.95 -23.69 36.53
C ASN A 30 5.96 -24.86 36.31
N TYR A 31 5.81 -25.35 35.08
CA TYR A 31 4.81 -26.37 34.75
C TYR A 31 5.51 -27.59 34.15
N THR A 32 5.20 -28.76 34.70
CA THR A 32 5.77 -30.06 34.30
C THR A 32 4.70 -30.94 33.65
N PHE A 33 5.04 -32.17 33.24
CA PHE A 33 4.10 -33.12 32.62
C PHE A 33 2.77 -33.27 33.39
N GLY A 34 2.85 -33.20 34.73
CA GLY A 34 1.72 -33.34 35.64
C GLY A 34 0.91 -32.08 35.93
N GLN A 35 1.48 -30.91 35.66
CA GLN A 35 0.93 -29.61 36.03
C GLN A 35 0.64 -28.82 34.76
N GLN A 36 -0.61 -28.48 34.52
CA GLN A 36 -1.00 -27.65 33.37
C GLN A 36 -1.68 -26.38 33.84
N THR A 37 -1.56 -25.32 33.04
CA THR A 37 -2.29 -24.08 33.30
C THR A 37 -3.79 -24.33 33.21
N MET A 38 -4.50 -24.08 34.31
CA MET A 38 -5.95 -24.29 34.38
C MET A 38 -6.72 -23.48 33.32
N LEU A 39 -6.30 -22.22 33.10
CA LEU A 39 -6.83 -21.35 32.05
C LEU A 39 -5.80 -21.14 30.92
N LYS A 40 -6.21 -20.38 29.90
CA LYS A 40 -5.45 -20.09 28.68
C LYS A 40 -4.08 -19.46 28.93
N TYR A 41 -3.90 -18.69 30.01
CA TYR A 41 -2.61 -18.14 30.44
C TYR A 41 -2.35 -18.53 31.89
N SER A 42 -1.09 -18.73 32.26
CA SER A 42 -0.67 -18.99 33.62
C SER A 42 -0.93 -17.77 34.53
N PRO A 43 -1.30 -17.96 35.80
CA PRO A 43 -1.45 -16.86 36.75
C PRO A 43 -0.15 -16.07 36.91
N GLU A 44 1.01 -16.71 36.87
CA GLU A 44 2.32 -16.05 36.92
C GLU A 44 2.52 -15.12 35.72
N ALA A 45 2.16 -15.57 34.52
CA ALA A 45 2.27 -14.76 33.32
C ALA A 45 1.35 -13.54 33.37
N LEU A 46 0.13 -13.70 33.89
CA LEU A 46 -0.80 -12.60 34.10
C LEU A 46 -0.27 -11.61 35.15
N VAL A 47 0.35 -12.08 36.22
CA VAL A 47 1.01 -11.25 37.24
C VAL A 47 2.18 -10.48 36.61
N GLU A 48 3.10 -11.14 35.92
CA GLU A 48 4.25 -10.50 35.29
C GLU A 48 3.83 -9.45 34.27
N TYR A 49 2.83 -9.77 33.44
CA TYR A 49 2.29 -8.85 32.45
C TYR A 49 1.55 -7.68 33.08
N ALA A 50 0.75 -7.91 34.12
CA ALA A 50 0.10 -6.85 34.90
C ALA A 50 1.13 -5.93 35.57
N CYS A 51 2.20 -6.48 36.17
CA CYS A 51 3.31 -5.72 36.73
C CYS A 51 4.00 -4.86 35.67
N ALA A 52 4.26 -5.42 34.49
CA ALA A 52 4.90 -4.69 33.39
C ALA A 52 4.00 -3.51 32.93
N ILE A 53 2.70 -3.75 32.75
CA ILE A 53 1.75 -2.69 32.40
C ILE A 53 1.66 -1.64 33.52
N TYR A 54 1.56 -2.07 34.77
CA TYR A 54 1.49 -1.19 35.93
C TYR A 54 2.73 -0.32 36.08
N ARG A 55 3.93 -0.86 35.81
CA ARG A 55 5.20 -0.11 36.00
C ARG A 55 5.55 0.77 34.81
N TYR A 56 5.26 0.32 33.59
CA TYR A 56 5.73 0.97 32.36
C TYR A 56 4.65 1.70 31.57
N ILE A 57 3.36 1.51 31.88
CA ILE A 57 2.24 2.16 31.17
C ILE A 57 1.47 3.07 32.11
N LEU A 58 0.90 2.53 33.20
CA LEU A 58 -0.01 3.27 34.08
C LEU A 58 0.55 4.63 34.57
N PRO A 59 1.82 4.77 35.00
CA PRO A 59 2.36 6.03 35.52
C PRO A 59 2.37 7.16 34.48
N HIS A 60 2.15 6.84 33.21
CA HIS A 60 2.14 7.79 32.10
C HIS A 60 0.75 8.20 31.63
N PHE A 61 -0.30 7.50 32.07
CA PHE A 61 -1.66 7.61 31.52
C PHE A 61 -2.77 7.56 32.57
N ASP A 62 -2.54 6.93 33.73
CA ASP A 62 -3.54 6.74 34.77
C ASP A 62 -3.13 7.41 36.09
N THR A 63 -4.09 8.09 36.72
CA THR A 63 -3.95 8.76 38.02
C THR A 63 -4.86 8.14 39.08
N THR A 64 -5.52 7.01 38.80
CA THR A 64 -6.58 6.42 39.64
C THR A 64 -6.11 5.93 41.01
N GLY A 65 -4.82 5.98 41.33
CA GLY A 65 -4.31 5.64 42.67
C GLY A 65 -4.45 4.16 43.03
N ILE A 66 -4.77 3.29 42.06
CA ILE A 66 -4.76 1.84 42.24
C ILE A 66 -3.35 1.38 42.57
N THR A 67 -3.22 0.49 43.54
CA THR A 67 -1.94 -0.13 43.89
C THR A 67 -1.58 -1.25 42.92
N GLU A 68 -0.30 -1.61 42.85
CA GLU A 68 0.18 -2.70 41.99
C GLU A 68 -0.53 -4.02 42.34
N GLU A 69 -0.75 -4.28 43.61
CA GLU A 69 -1.43 -5.47 44.13
C GLU A 69 -2.91 -5.51 43.73
N GLU A 70 -3.64 -4.40 43.85
CA GLU A 70 -5.02 -4.30 43.39
C GLU A 70 -5.11 -4.47 41.86
N TYR A 71 -4.12 -3.99 41.12
CA TYR A 71 -4.07 -4.15 39.67
C TYR A 71 -3.84 -5.61 39.28
N ILE A 72 -2.85 -6.27 39.89
CA ILE A 72 -2.60 -7.71 39.71
C ILE A 72 -3.85 -8.53 40.05
N THR A 73 -4.54 -8.19 41.13
CA THR A 73 -5.77 -8.89 41.55
C THR A 73 -6.86 -8.86 40.48
N LYS A 74 -6.99 -7.76 39.72
CA LYS A 74 -7.93 -7.71 38.59
C LYS A 74 -7.55 -8.67 37.47
N TRP A 75 -6.26 -8.79 37.17
CA TRP A 75 -5.74 -9.68 36.13
C TRP A 75 -5.86 -11.16 36.49
N THR A 76 -5.73 -11.51 37.77
CA THR A 76 -5.84 -12.89 38.26
C THR A 76 -7.26 -13.29 38.70
N ALA A 77 -8.20 -12.36 38.78
CA ALA A 77 -9.58 -12.63 39.22
C ALA A 77 -10.29 -13.78 38.46
N PRO A 78 -10.17 -13.93 37.12
CA PRO A 78 -10.77 -15.06 36.41
C PRO A 78 -10.21 -16.42 36.85
N HIS A 79 -8.92 -16.48 37.22
CA HIS A 79 -8.28 -17.68 37.75
C HIS A 79 -8.79 -18.01 39.15
N ILE A 80 -8.85 -17.01 40.04
CA ILE A 80 -9.40 -17.18 41.40
C ILE A 80 -10.83 -17.71 41.33
N LYS A 81 -11.66 -17.10 40.48
CA LYS A 81 -13.04 -17.51 40.25
C LYS A 81 -13.16 -18.95 39.73
N ALA A 82 -12.31 -19.35 38.78
CA ALA A 82 -12.30 -20.72 38.27
C ALA A 82 -11.96 -21.73 39.39
N MET A 83 -10.97 -21.42 40.22
CA MET A 83 -10.60 -22.26 41.37
C MET A 83 -11.76 -22.39 42.37
N GLU A 84 -12.42 -21.29 42.71
CA GLU A 84 -13.56 -21.29 43.64
C GLU A 84 -14.75 -22.08 43.09
N LEU A 85 -15.06 -21.92 41.80
CA LEU A 85 -16.15 -22.64 41.15
C LEU A 85 -15.89 -24.14 41.11
N ILE A 86 -14.68 -24.58 40.78
CA ILE A 86 -14.32 -26.01 40.79
C ILE A 86 -14.31 -26.55 42.21
N ALA A 87 -13.74 -25.82 43.18
CA ALA A 87 -13.74 -26.22 44.58
C ALA A 87 -15.16 -26.39 45.16
N SER A 88 -16.14 -25.62 44.65
CA SER A 88 -17.55 -25.74 45.07
C SER A 88 -18.26 -27.02 44.59
N LYS A 89 -17.66 -27.79 43.67
CA LYS A 89 -18.30 -28.95 43.02
C LYS A 89 -18.14 -30.28 43.76
N ASP A 90 -17.54 -30.28 44.93
CA ASP A 90 -17.25 -31.48 45.74
C ASP A 90 -16.75 -32.67 44.88
N CYS A 91 -15.80 -32.37 44.00
CA CYS A 91 -15.29 -33.33 43.01
C CYS A 91 -14.66 -34.55 43.68
N MET A 92 -14.09 -34.43 44.89
CA MET A 92 -13.55 -35.57 45.64
C MET A 92 -14.62 -36.55 46.08
N LEU A 93 -15.78 -36.07 46.54
CA LEU A 93 -16.90 -36.95 46.86
C LEU A 93 -17.43 -37.62 45.59
N THR A 94 -17.59 -36.86 44.51
CA THR A 94 -18.05 -37.39 43.22
C THR A 94 -17.12 -38.51 42.71
N LEU A 95 -15.81 -38.30 42.75
CA LEU A 95 -14.82 -39.32 42.37
C LEU A 95 -14.84 -40.53 43.32
N SER A 96 -15.04 -40.31 44.63
CA SER A 96 -15.19 -41.39 45.61
C SER A 96 -16.42 -42.26 45.35
N ASP A 97 -17.55 -41.65 44.98
CA ASP A 97 -18.80 -42.34 44.66
C ASP A 97 -18.67 -43.17 43.37
N ILE A 98 -17.96 -42.62 42.37
CA ILE A 98 -17.67 -43.31 41.11
C ILE A 98 -16.83 -44.58 41.37
N VAL A 99 -15.78 -44.48 42.18
CA VAL A 99 -14.93 -45.63 42.56
C VAL A 99 -15.68 -46.65 43.40
N ALA A 100 -16.58 -46.21 44.29
CA ALA A 100 -17.38 -47.12 45.11
C ALA A 100 -18.39 -47.94 44.29
N THR A 101 -18.74 -47.47 43.09
CA THR A 101 -19.74 -48.09 42.20
C THR A 101 -19.27 -48.09 40.74
N PRO A 102 -18.22 -48.85 40.38
CA PRO A 102 -17.68 -48.83 39.04
C PRO A 102 -18.67 -49.43 38.02
N GLU A 103 -18.74 -48.84 36.82
CA GLU A 103 -19.51 -49.44 35.72
C GLU A 103 -18.74 -50.64 35.14
N PRO A 104 -19.43 -51.72 34.73
CA PRO A 104 -18.77 -52.87 34.14
C PRO A 104 -18.09 -52.49 32.82
N ALA A 105 -16.83 -52.92 32.66
CA ALA A 105 -16.08 -52.69 31.43
C ALA A 105 -16.80 -53.31 30.21
N PRO A 106 -16.78 -52.65 29.04
CA PRO A 106 -17.29 -53.24 27.81
C PRO A 106 -16.59 -54.58 27.50
N GLU A 107 -17.34 -55.58 27.01
CA GLU A 107 -16.78 -56.88 26.63
C GLU A 107 -15.62 -56.72 25.63
N GLY A 108 -14.45 -57.24 25.99
CA GLY A 108 -13.23 -57.22 25.16
C GLY A 108 -12.12 -56.27 25.62
N TYR A 109 -12.36 -55.43 26.64
CA TYR A 109 -11.32 -54.58 27.23
C TYR A 109 -10.62 -55.26 28.41
N SER A 110 -9.38 -55.67 28.23
CA SER A 110 -8.44 -55.98 29.30
C SER A 110 -7.35 -54.92 29.27
N LEU A 111 -7.32 -54.06 30.28
CA LEU A 111 -6.23 -53.10 30.48
C LEU A 111 -5.51 -53.47 31.78
N GLU A 112 -4.18 -53.47 31.76
CA GLU A 112 -3.33 -53.59 32.96
C GLU A 112 -3.55 -52.43 33.96
N LYS A 113 -4.28 -51.38 33.56
CA LYS A 113 -4.68 -50.23 34.38
C LYS A 113 -6.09 -49.78 34.01
N ASP A 114 -7.04 -49.90 34.93
CA ASP A 114 -8.39 -49.37 34.77
C ASP A 114 -8.51 -47.94 35.38
N VAL A 115 -9.39 -47.12 34.82
CA VAL A 115 -9.57 -45.72 35.25
C VAL A 115 -9.99 -45.61 36.72
N TYR A 116 -10.76 -46.58 37.23
CA TYR A 116 -11.23 -46.60 38.61
C TYR A 116 -10.09 -46.82 39.61
N SER A 117 -9.12 -47.66 39.27
CA SER A 117 -7.92 -47.93 40.06
C SER A 117 -7.00 -46.71 40.10
N GLU A 118 -6.89 -45.97 38.99
CA GLU A 118 -6.13 -44.73 38.95
C GLU A 118 -6.81 -43.61 39.75
N ILE A 119 -8.15 -43.49 39.68
CA ILE A 119 -8.91 -42.56 40.54
C ILE A 119 -8.76 -42.96 42.02
N SER A 120 -8.87 -44.25 42.35
CA SER A 120 -8.69 -44.74 43.72
C SER A 120 -7.29 -44.46 44.24
N ALA A 121 -6.26 -44.69 43.41
CA ALA A 121 -4.88 -44.41 43.74
C ALA A 121 -4.65 -42.92 43.98
N TYR A 122 -5.25 -42.05 43.15
CA TYR A 122 -5.21 -40.61 43.37
C TYR A 122 -5.85 -40.21 44.71
N ILE A 123 -7.07 -40.68 44.99
CA ILE A 123 -7.80 -40.37 46.24
C ILE A 123 -7.00 -40.85 47.46
N ASP A 124 -6.44 -42.06 47.42
CA ASP A 124 -5.69 -42.64 48.53
C ASP A 124 -4.39 -41.88 48.81
N ASN A 125 -3.69 -41.43 47.77
CA ASN A 125 -2.49 -40.60 47.92
C ASN A 125 -2.86 -39.21 48.47
N HIS A 126 -3.91 -38.59 47.92
CA HIS A 126 -4.41 -37.30 48.38
C HIS A 126 -4.82 -37.32 49.87
N ARG A 127 -5.53 -38.36 50.32
CA ARG A 127 -5.91 -38.54 51.74
C ARG A 127 -4.73 -38.76 52.68
N LYS A 128 -3.63 -39.34 52.18
CA LYS A 128 -2.40 -39.57 52.96
C LYS A 128 -1.50 -38.34 53.00
N GLY A 129 -1.86 -37.25 52.33
CA GLY A 129 -0.99 -36.08 52.14
C GLY A 129 0.28 -36.42 51.35
N ALA A 130 0.24 -37.51 50.57
CA ALA A 130 1.33 -37.91 49.69
C ALA A 130 1.07 -37.33 48.30
N GLU A 131 2.07 -36.68 47.71
CA GLU A 131 2.01 -36.24 46.32
C GLU A 131 1.85 -37.48 45.43
N TRP A 132 0.77 -37.52 44.65
CA TRP A 132 0.68 -38.49 43.58
C TRP A 132 1.65 -38.03 42.49
N TYR A 133 2.54 -38.93 42.05
CA TYR A 133 3.75 -38.64 41.26
C TYR A 133 3.51 -37.82 39.98
N PHE A 134 2.24 -37.69 39.55
CA PHE A 134 1.84 -37.01 38.32
C PHE A 134 0.86 -35.84 38.50
N PHE A 135 0.16 -35.64 39.63
CA PHE A 135 -0.80 -34.53 39.76
C PHE A 135 -0.84 -34.04 41.22
N GLU A 136 -0.46 -32.79 41.43
CA GLU A 136 -0.26 -32.20 42.76
C GLU A 136 -1.60 -31.84 43.43
N GLY A 137 -2.52 -31.23 42.67
CA GLY A 137 -3.85 -30.85 43.14
C GLY A 137 -5.00 -31.53 42.40
N ILE A 138 -6.21 -31.40 42.95
CA ILE A 138 -7.44 -31.90 42.30
C ILE A 138 -7.72 -31.18 40.98
N ASN A 139 -7.37 -29.90 40.90
CA ASN A 139 -7.51 -29.14 39.67
C ASN A 139 -6.60 -29.71 38.57
N ASP A 140 -5.37 -30.11 38.89
CA ASP A 140 -4.48 -30.75 37.92
C ASP A 140 -5.06 -32.09 37.45
N PHE A 141 -5.54 -32.90 38.39
CA PHE A 141 -6.17 -34.18 38.07
C PHE A 141 -7.44 -34.03 37.21
N LEU A 142 -8.21 -32.95 37.37
CA LEU A 142 -9.41 -32.70 36.58
C LEU A 142 -9.11 -32.07 35.21
N THR A 143 -8.09 -31.22 35.11
CA THR A 143 -7.90 -30.32 33.96
C THR A 143 -6.75 -30.69 33.04
N ASN A 144 -5.78 -31.46 33.52
CA ASN A 144 -4.63 -31.87 32.73
C ASN A 144 -5.04 -32.91 31.67
N SER A 145 -4.61 -32.68 30.42
CA SER A 145 -4.91 -33.55 29.28
C SER A 145 -4.48 -35.01 29.45
N HIS A 146 -3.46 -35.28 30.27
CA HIS A 146 -2.94 -36.63 30.54
C HIS A 146 -3.63 -37.33 31.72
N SER A 147 -4.61 -36.68 32.34
CA SER A 147 -5.39 -37.28 33.43
C SER A 147 -6.08 -38.56 32.96
N PRO A 148 -6.11 -39.62 33.80
CA PRO A 148 -6.91 -40.81 33.55
C PRO A 148 -8.39 -40.53 33.27
N LEU A 149 -8.92 -39.41 33.80
CA LEU A 149 -10.30 -38.98 33.56
C LEU A 149 -10.58 -38.64 32.09
N ARG A 150 -9.53 -38.38 31.31
CA ARG A 150 -9.58 -37.91 29.92
C ARG A 150 -9.07 -38.92 28.91
N TRP A 151 -8.84 -40.17 29.32
CA TRP A 151 -8.47 -41.22 28.38
C TRP A 151 -9.61 -41.55 27.44
N ASP A 152 -9.29 -41.82 26.16
CA ASP A 152 -10.28 -42.20 25.14
C ASP A 152 -11.05 -43.49 25.49
N THR A 153 -10.53 -44.28 26.42
CA THR A 153 -11.16 -45.51 26.93
C THR A 153 -12.21 -45.28 28.01
N VAL A 154 -12.39 -44.04 28.48
CA VAL A 154 -13.40 -43.71 29.51
C VAL A 154 -14.79 -43.70 28.89
N THR A 155 -15.63 -44.65 29.31
CA THR A 155 -17.03 -44.74 28.88
C THR A 155 -18.03 -44.35 29.96
N ASP A 156 -17.59 -44.21 31.21
CA ASP A 156 -18.44 -43.87 32.35
C ASP A 156 -18.96 -42.43 32.23
N LYS A 157 -20.27 -42.29 32.04
CA LYS A 157 -20.91 -40.99 31.82
C LYS A 157 -20.73 -40.04 33.00
N ARG A 158 -20.54 -40.54 34.23
CA ARG A 158 -20.35 -39.69 35.40
C ARG A 158 -18.99 -39.01 35.35
N ILE A 159 -17.96 -39.72 34.89
CA ILE A 159 -16.61 -39.16 34.67
C ILE A 159 -16.65 -38.13 33.54
N ILE A 160 -17.28 -38.47 32.42
CA ILE A 160 -17.43 -37.57 31.26
C ILE A 160 -18.16 -36.29 31.68
N ASN A 161 -19.31 -36.40 32.37
CA ASN A 161 -20.08 -35.25 32.82
C ASN A 161 -19.30 -34.36 33.81
N LEU A 162 -18.49 -34.96 34.69
CA LEU A 162 -17.64 -34.21 35.62
C LEU A 162 -16.57 -33.41 34.87
N VAL A 163 -15.92 -34.04 33.88
CA VAL A 163 -14.93 -33.37 33.01
C VAL A 163 -15.58 -32.25 32.20
N ASP A 164 -16.73 -32.52 31.58
CA ASP A 164 -17.49 -31.54 30.79
C ASP A 164 -17.93 -30.33 31.63
N GLU A 165 -18.34 -30.56 32.88
CA GLU A 165 -18.71 -29.49 33.80
C GLU A 165 -17.50 -28.61 34.17
N VAL A 166 -16.35 -29.23 34.44
CA VAL A 166 -15.09 -28.51 34.72
C VAL A 166 -14.63 -27.72 33.50
N ASP A 167 -14.67 -28.31 32.30
CA ASP A 167 -14.29 -27.64 31.07
C ASP A 167 -15.24 -26.49 30.72
N SER A 168 -16.54 -26.63 30.99
CA SER A 168 -17.50 -25.54 30.86
C SER A 168 -17.18 -24.35 31.77
N ILE A 169 -16.70 -24.59 33.00
CA ILE A 169 -16.22 -23.55 33.91
C ILE A 169 -14.97 -22.87 33.33
N ARG A 170 -14.01 -23.66 32.84
CA ARG A 170 -12.76 -23.16 32.25
C ARG A 170 -13.03 -22.29 31.03
N ASP A 171 -13.91 -22.73 30.13
CA ASP A 171 -14.27 -22.00 28.92
C ASP A 171 -14.95 -20.67 29.24
N ALA A 172 -15.86 -20.67 30.22
CA ALA A 172 -16.51 -19.45 30.70
C ALA A 172 -15.49 -18.45 31.28
N CYS A 173 -14.56 -18.92 32.11
CA CYS A 173 -13.51 -18.09 32.70
C CYS A 173 -12.47 -17.62 31.67
N ASN A 174 -12.12 -18.46 30.68
CA ASN A 174 -11.24 -18.07 29.56
C ASN A 174 -11.88 -16.96 28.71
N LYS A 175 -13.18 -17.07 28.44
CA LYS A 175 -13.92 -16.02 27.72
C LYS A 175 -13.99 -14.71 28.52
N GLU A 176 -14.17 -14.80 29.83
CA GLU A 176 -14.14 -13.64 30.73
C GLU A 176 -12.75 -12.98 30.74
N LEU A 177 -11.69 -13.79 30.81
CA LEU A 177 -10.30 -13.35 30.76
C LEU A 177 -9.96 -12.66 29.42
N ASP A 178 -10.27 -13.27 28.28
CA ASP A 178 -10.03 -12.66 26.95
C ASP A 178 -10.80 -11.32 26.81
N THR A 179 -12.03 -11.27 27.34
CA THR A 179 -12.86 -10.05 27.35
C THR A 179 -12.23 -8.98 28.24
N PHE A 180 -11.75 -9.35 29.42
CA PHE A 180 -11.08 -8.45 30.35
C PHE A 180 -9.81 -7.86 29.72
N ILE A 181 -8.90 -8.71 29.23
CA ILE A 181 -7.65 -8.29 28.60
C ILE A 181 -7.92 -7.30 27.46
N SER A 182 -8.87 -7.63 26.57
CA SER A 182 -9.23 -6.77 25.45
C SER A 182 -9.77 -5.40 25.90
N LYS A 183 -10.61 -5.37 26.95
CA LYS A 183 -11.18 -4.14 27.50
C LYS A 183 -10.14 -3.31 28.25
N GLU A 184 -9.23 -3.97 28.96
CA GLU A 184 -8.20 -3.33 29.78
C GLU A 184 -7.11 -2.68 28.91
N LEU A 185 -6.66 -3.35 27.84
CA LEU A 185 -5.58 -2.83 26.99
C LEU A 185 -6.04 -1.72 26.04
N LYS A 186 -7.27 -1.79 25.54
CA LYS A 186 -7.78 -0.91 24.47
C LYS A 186 -7.67 0.60 24.78
N PRO A 187 -8.02 1.11 25.97
CA PRO A 187 -7.87 2.52 26.32
C PRO A 187 -6.42 3.00 26.22
N TYR A 188 -5.46 2.22 26.74
CA TYR A 188 -4.04 2.58 26.70
C TYR A 188 -3.48 2.54 25.28
N ILE A 189 -3.85 1.52 24.49
CA ILE A 189 -3.48 1.43 23.07
C ILE A 189 -3.97 2.68 22.31
N GLN A 190 -5.22 3.08 22.53
CA GLN A 190 -5.78 4.27 21.89
C GLN A 190 -5.01 5.54 22.29
N LEU A 191 -4.79 5.75 23.59
CA LEU A 191 -4.05 6.92 24.10
C LEU A 191 -2.62 7.01 23.53
N ILE A 192 -1.91 5.89 23.47
CA ILE A 192 -0.55 5.83 22.90
C ILE A 192 -0.58 6.14 21.40
N GLN A 193 -1.55 5.59 20.66
CA GLN A 193 -1.70 5.85 19.23
C GLN A 193 -2.03 7.33 18.93
N GLU A 194 -2.85 7.98 19.76
CA GLU A 194 -3.17 9.41 19.65
C GLU A 194 -1.94 10.29 19.90
N ARG A 195 -1.07 9.91 20.85
CA ARG A 195 0.23 10.58 21.07
C ARG A 195 1.23 10.32 19.93
N LEU A 196 1.28 9.09 19.40
CA LEU A 196 2.11 8.78 18.22
C LEU A 196 1.65 9.52 16.97
N ALA A 197 0.35 9.79 16.83
CA ALA A 197 -0.20 10.54 15.72
C ALA A 197 0.35 11.98 15.65
N TYR A 198 0.67 12.60 16.79
CA TYR A 198 1.37 13.89 16.82
C TYR A 198 2.71 13.82 16.07
N TYR A 199 3.53 12.79 16.34
CA TYR A 199 4.83 12.62 15.69
C TYR A 199 4.75 12.29 14.19
N LYS A 200 3.56 11.95 13.68
CA LYS A 200 3.30 11.77 12.24
C LYS A 200 2.97 13.10 11.53
N ILE A 201 2.67 14.17 12.27
CA ILE A 201 2.44 15.50 11.69
C ILE A 201 3.80 16.14 11.37
N LYS A 202 4.03 16.46 10.09
CA LYS A 202 5.26 17.15 9.66
C LYS A 202 5.39 18.52 10.36
N PRO A 203 6.58 18.93 10.81
CA PRO A 203 6.79 20.24 11.44
C PRO A 203 6.30 21.43 10.60
N LYS A 204 6.45 21.34 9.26
CA LYS A 204 5.93 22.35 8.32
C LYS A 204 4.41 22.51 8.39
N THR A 205 3.66 21.44 8.65
CA THR A 205 2.20 21.48 8.81
C THR A 205 1.81 22.21 10.10
N ILE A 206 2.51 21.94 11.20
CA ILE A 206 2.30 22.65 12.48
C ILE A 206 2.60 24.15 12.32
N ALA A 207 3.69 24.49 11.64
CA ALA A 207 4.04 25.87 11.34
C ALA A 207 2.97 26.56 10.47
N ALA A 208 2.48 25.90 9.42
CA ALA A 208 1.44 26.43 8.55
C ALA A 208 0.12 26.70 9.29
N LEU A 209 -0.28 25.80 10.20
CA LEU A 209 -1.46 25.98 11.05
C LEU A 209 -1.30 27.17 11.99
N LYS A 210 -0.14 27.31 12.66
CA LYS A 210 0.16 28.44 13.56
C LYS A 210 0.20 29.79 12.84
N VAL A 211 0.82 29.85 11.67
CA VAL A 211 0.89 31.06 10.83
C VAL A 211 -0.49 31.47 10.33
N SER A 212 -1.36 30.50 10.10
CA SER A 212 -2.70 30.72 9.55
C SER A 212 -3.80 30.73 10.62
N LYS A 213 -3.46 30.87 11.91
CA LYS A 213 -4.42 30.78 13.03
C LYS A 213 -5.63 31.70 12.86
N ASP A 214 -5.41 32.90 12.32
CA ASP A 214 -6.45 33.94 12.16
C ASP A 214 -7.43 33.60 11.01
N GLN A 215 -7.13 32.56 10.22
CA GLN A 215 -7.98 32.04 9.15
C GLN A 215 -8.75 30.77 9.55
N ILE A 216 -8.54 30.29 10.78
CA ILE A 216 -9.21 29.10 11.34
C ILE A 216 -10.34 29.60 12.25
N PRO A 217 -11.54 29.00 12.21
CA PRO A 217 -12.59 29.31 13.18
C PRO A 217 -12.05 29.23 14.61
N PRO A 218 -12.35 30.19 15.52
CA PRO A 218 -11.73 30.25 16.84
C PRO A 218 -11.90 28.98 17.69
N LEU A 219 -13.05 28.31 17.58
CA LEU A 219 -13.32 27.04 18.26
C LEU A 219 -12.43 25.91 17.71
N ASP A 220 -12.33 25.81 16.38
CA ASP A 220 -11.50 24.81 15.72
C ASP A 220 -10.01 25.04 16.01
N TRP A 221 -9.57 26.31 16.05
CA TRP A 221 -8.19 26.65 16.41
C TRP A 221 -7.91 26.31 17.88
N ALA A 222 -8.82 26.61 18.80
CA ALA A 222 -8.64 26.25 20.21
C ALA A 222 -8.47 24.73 20.39
N GLU A 223 -9.27 23.93 19.67
CA GLU A 223 -9.15 22.46 19.67
C GLU A 223 -7.81 21.99 19.07
N ILE A 224 -7.40 22.54 17.92
CA ILE A 224 -6.12 22.21 17.28
C ILE A 224 -4.93 22.65 18.14
N SER A 225 -4.95 23.86 18.70
CA SER A 225 -3.84 24.41 19.48
C SER A 225 -3.65 23.62 20.76
N GLN A 226 -4.74 23.30 21.47
CA GLN A 226 -4.71 22.49 22.67
C GLN A 226 -4.12 21.10 22.37
N ALA A 227 -4.59 20.44 21.32
CA ALA A 227 -4.08 19.13 20.89
C ALA A 227 -2.58 19.15 20.51
N LEU A 228 -2.10 20.25 19.92
CA LEU A 228 -0.68 20.43 19.60
C LEU A 228 0.19 20.75 20.82
N GLU A 229 -0.35 21.47 21.80
CA GLU A 229 0.31 21.75 23.08
C GLU A 229 0.41 20.47 23.94
N ASP A 230 -0.68 19.73 24.02
CA ASP A 230 -0.77 18.47 24.76
C ASP A 230 -0.04 17.31 24.05
N LYS A 231 0.30 17.49 22.76
CA LYS A 231 0.87 16.47 21.87
C LYS A 231 0.00 15.22 21.76
N ILE A 232 -1.32 15.41 21.76
CA ILE A 232 -2.32 14.34 21.64
C ILE A 232 -3.20 14.66 20.44
N ILE A 233 -3.13 13.83 19.38
CA ILE A 233 -3.93 14.02 18.16
C ILE A 233 -4.99 12.92 18.07
N THR A 234 -6.19 13.26 18.53
CA THR A 234 -7.38 12.40 18.38
C THR A 234 -7.81 12.29 16.91
N GLU A 235 -8.66 11.31 16.60
CA GLU A 235 -9.23 11.17 15.25
C GLU A 235 -10.08 12.39 14.83
N ASN A 236 -10.79 13.00 15.78
CA ASN A 236 -11.57 14.22 15.52
C ASN A 236 -10.64 15.40 15.21
N THR A 237 -9.60 15.60 16.02
CA THR A 237 -8.60 16.64 15.79
C THR A 237 -7.87 16.41 14.45
N ARG A 238 -7.58 15.16 14.09
CA ARG A 238 -6.96 14.81 12.79
C ARG A 238 -7.86 15.19 11.61
N LYS A 239 -9.15 14.87 11.70
CA LYS A 239 -10.16 15.27 10.70
C LYS A 239 -10.26 16.78 10.61
N LEU A 240 -10.25 17.46 11.74
CA LEU A 240 -10.31 18.92 11.83
C LEU A 240 -9.07 19.57 11.20
N ILE A 241 -7.86 19.11 11.54
CA ILE A 241 -6.60 19.56 10.91
C ILE A 241 -6.66 19.35 9.39
N THR A 242 -7.13 18.19 8.93
CA THR A 242 -7.24 17.87 7.50
C THR A 242 -8.24 18.77 6.79
N ALA A 243 -9.41 19.01 7.40
CA ALA A 243 -10.44 19.90 6.88
C ALA A 243 -9.95 21.35 6.81
N THR A 244 -9.25 21.82 7.84
CA THR A 244 -8.64 23.16 7.90
C THR A 244 -7.56 23.35 6.83
N LEU A 245 -6.67 22.38 6.66
CA LEU A 245 -5.66 22.42 5.59
C LEU A 245 -6.30 22.38 4.20
N LYS A 246 -7.39 21.62 4.02
CA LYS A 246 -8.18 21.61 2.79
C LYS A 246 -8.86 22.96 2.58
N ALA A 247 -9.40 23.59 3.63
CA ALA A 247 -10.01 24.91 3.57
C ALA A 247 -8.97 25.98 3.21
N PHE A 248 -7.74 25.92 3.72
CA PHE A 248 -6.65 26.81 3.29
C PHE A 248 -6.31 26.64 1.81
N ARG A 249 -6.26 25.40 1.32
CA ARG A 249 -6.06 25.13 -0.13
C ARG A 249 -7.22 25.67 -0.97
N VAL A 250 -8.46 25.58 -0.49
CA VAL A 250 -9.65 26.09 -1.18
C VAL A 250 -9.73 27.63 -1.10
N ALA A 251 -9.39 28.24 0.04
CA ALA A 251 -9.34 29.69 0.23
C ALA A 251 -8.22 30.34 -0.61
N ALA A 252 -7.08 29.65 -0.74
CA ALA A 252 -6.03 30.02 -1.67
C ALA A 252 -6.49 29.93 -3.14
N LYS A 253 -7.40 29.00 -3.46
CA LYS A 253 -8.05 28.90 -4.78
C LYS A 253 -9.10 30.01 -5.02
N THR A 254 -9.88 30.42 -4.01
CA THR A 254 -10.91 31.46 -4.15
C THR A 254 -10.40 32.90 -4.11
N LYS A 255 -9.22 33.18 -3.52
CA LYS A 255 -8.56 34.50 -3.64
C LYS A 255 -7.99 34.79 -5.04
N LYS A 256 -7.99 33.83 -5.97
CA LYS A 256 -7.60 34.04 -7.37
C LYS A 256 -8.84 34.26 -8.25
N ALA A 257 -9.46 35.43 -8.14
CA ALA A 257 -10.31 35.96 -9.21
C ALA A 257 -9.47 36.88 -10.12
N LYS A 258 -9.41 36.49 -11.41
CA LYS A 258 -8.88 37.21 -12.58
C LYS A 258 -7.40 37.60 -12.57
N LYS A 259 -6.55 36.72 -13.13
CA LYS A 259 -5.47 37.11 -14.04
C LYS A 259 -5.43 36.16 -15.23
N PRO A 260 -5.04 36.64 -16.42
CA PRO A 260 -5.12 35.87 -17.66
C PRO A 260 -4.19 34.66 -17.60
N VAL A 261 -4.62 33.60 -18.28
CA VAL A 261 -3.82 32.44 -18.63
C VAL A 261 -2.56 32.94 -19.36
N GLY A 262 -1.37 32.54 -18.91
CA GLY A 262 -0.14 32.66 -19.70
C GLY A 262 1.00 33.54 -19.15
N ALA A 263 1.39 33.40 -17.89
CA ALA A 263 2.74 33.83 -17.49
C ALA A 263 3.59 32.59 -17.16
N ARG A 264 4.43 32.16 -18.12
CA ARG A 264 5.56 31.27 -17.85
C ARG A 264 6.45 31.96 -16.80
N LEU A 265 6.98 31.20 -15.84
CA LEU A 265 8.11 31.67 -15.03
C LEU A 265 9.22 32.13 -15.98
N ASP A 266 9.85 33.27 -15.69
CA ASP A 266 10.96 33.78 -16.47
C ASP A 266 12.06 32.70 -16.55
N PRO A 267 12.38 32.16 -17.74
CA PRO A 267 13.38 31.11 -17.91
C PRO A 267 14.73 31.47 -17.30
N SER A 268 15.07 32.76 -17.22
CA SER A 268 16.34 33.21 -16.63
C SER A 268 16.47 32.81 -15.17
N ILE A 269 15.39 32.85 -14.39
CA ILE A 269 15.37 32.50 -12.96
C ILE A 269 15.64 31.00 -12.76
N VAL A 270 15.10 30.15 -13.65
CA VAL A 270 15.27 28.70 -13.59
C VAL A 270 16.70 28.31 -14.00
N VAL A 271 17.21 28.92 -15.08
CA VAL A 271 18.58 28.70 -15.54
C VAL A 271 19.59 29.12 -14.47
N ASP A 272 19.39 30.28 -13.82
CA ASP A 272 20.28 30.75 -12.76
C ASP A 272 20.35 29.79 -11.56
N ALA A 273 19.22 29.22 -11.15
CA ALA A 273 19.19 28.25 -10.05
C ALA A 273 19.90 26.94 -10.42
N ASN A 274 19.70 26.45 -11.64
CA ASN A 274 20.33 25.24 -12.14
C ASN A 274 21.84 25.42 -12.32
N GLU A 275 22.30 26.57 -12.82
CA GLU A 275 23.72 26.87 -13.00
C GLU A 275 24.49 26.85 -11.67
N VAL A 276 23.90 27.43 -10.61
CA VAL A 276 24.48 27.38 -9.26
C VAL A 276 24.59 25.94 -8.76
N PHE A 277 23.54 25.14 -8.96
CA PHE A 277 23.53 23.73 -8.57
C PHE A 277 24.58 22.91 -9.34
N ILE A 278 24.63 23.02 -10.66
CA ILE A 278 25.55 22.27 -11.52
C ILE A 278 26.99 22.55 -11.13
N ARG A 279 27.33 23.83 -10.87
CA ARG A 279 28.68 24.21 -10.42
C ARG A 279 29.07 23.53 -9.11
N GLU A 280 28.18 23.53 -8.12
CA GLU A 280 28.44 22.87 -6.83
C GLU A 280 28.51 21.34 -6.99
N PHE A 281 27.61 20.78 -7.80
CA PHE A 281 27.51 19.35 -8.07
C PHE A 281 28.77 18.81 -8.76
N ILE A 282 29.22 19.46 -9.83
CA ILE A 282 30.43 19.07 -10.58
C ILE A 282 31.67 19.16 -9.71
N SER A 283 31.78 20.18 -8.86
CA SER A 283 32.90 20.29 -7.92
C SER A 283 32.95 19.12 -6.94
N LYS A 284 31.83 18.76 -6.33
CA LYS A 284 31.75 17.65 -5.37
C LYS A 284 31.89 16.28 -6.03
N LEU A 285 31.26 16.10 -7.19
CA LEU A 285 31.37 14.87 -7.98
C LEU A 285 32.81 14.67 -8.45
N GLY A 286 33.49 15.72 -8.93
CA GLY A 286 34.89 15.63 -9.35
C GLY A 286 35.83 15.18 -8.24
N VAL A 287 35.63 15.66 -7.01
CA VAL A 287 36.40 15.17 -5.84
C VAL A 287 36.15 13.68 -5.61
N ALA A 288 34.89 13.22 -5.66
CA ALA A 288 34.55 11.80 -5.48
C ALA A 288 34.99 10.91 -6.65
N TYR A 289 35.02 11.46 -7.87
CA TYR A 289 35.46 10.78 -9.09
C TYR A 289 36.97 10.55 -9.11
N ALA A 290 37.76 11.34 -8.37
CA ALA A 290 39.21 11.16 -8.23
C ALA A 290 39.61 10.06 -7.22
N VAL A 291 38.69 9.63 -6.36
CA VAL A 291 38.94 8.63 -5.28
C VAL A 291 39.20 7.19 -5.79
N PRO A 292 38.65 6.69 -6.92
CA PRO A 292 38.86 5.31 -7.36
C PRO A 292 40.27 5.00 -7.90
N VAL A 293 41.16 6.00 -8.06
CA VAL A 293 42.52 5.76 -8.60
C VAL A 293 43.54 5.43 -7.48
N VAL A 294 43.23 5.73 -6.21
CA VAL A 294 44.18 5.53 -5.10
C VAL A 294 43.88 4.29 -4.25
N LYS A 295 42.68 3.69 -4.34
CA LYS A 295 42.28 2.54 -3.50
C LYS A 295 42.18 1.19 -4.23
N LYS A 296 42.66 1.09 -5.47
CA LYS A 296 42.52 -0.11 -6.31
C LYS A 296 43.56 -1.21 -6.07
N LEU A 297 44.12 -1.31 -4.85
CA LEU A 297 45.13 -2.31 -4.51
C LEU A 297 44.81 -3.18 -3.26
N GLU A 298 43.70 -2.96 -2.55
CA GLU A 298 43.46 -3.67 -1.27
C GLU A 298 42.09 -4.35 -1.09
N GLU A 299 41.10 -4.14 -1.97
CA GLU A 299 39.77 -4.77 -1.83
C GLU A 299 39.49 -5.76 -2.99
N PRO A 300 38.92 -6.95 -2.70
CA PRO A 300 38.53 -7.92 -3.74
C PRO A 300 37.38 -7.36 -4.59
N PRO A 301 37.36 -7.65 -5.90
CA PRO A 301 36.32 -7.14 -6.80
C PRO A 301 34.93 -7.64 -6.38
N THR A 302 33.95 -6.75 -6.45
CA THR A 302 32.53 -7.05 -6.25
C THR A 302 31.97 -7.86 -7.42
N THR A 303 30.83 -8.55 -7.23
CA THR A 303 30.20 -9.36 -8.29
C THR A 303 29.84 -8.55 -9.54
N GLU A 304 29.46 -7.28 -9.38
CA GLU A 304 29.18 -6.37 -10.51
C GLU A 304 30.46 -6.02 -11.28
N GLU A 305 31.59 -5.78 -10.59
CA GLU A 305 32.88 -5.55 -11.24
C GLU A 305 33.37 -6.80 -11.99
N ILE A 306 33.12 -8.01 -11.45
CA ILE A 306 33.42 -9.27 -12.12
C ILE A 306 32.59 -9.42 -13.41
N LEU A 307 31.31 -9.05 -13.38
CA LEU A 307 30.44 -9.10 -14.56
C LEU A 307 30.86 -8.07 -15.61
N ASP A 308 31.17 -6.84 -15.21
CA ASP A 308 31.67 -5.80 -16.09
C ASP A 308 33.01 -6.20 -16.75
N ASP A 309 33.91 -6.84 -16.00
CA ASP A 309 35.18 -7.38 -16.53
C ASP A 309 34.93 -8.53 -17.52
N ILE A 310 33.96 -9.42 -17.26
CA ILE A 310 33.56 -10.49 -18.18
C ILE A 310 32.99 -9.92 -19.49
N TYR A 311 32.10 -8.91 -19.41
CA TYR A 311 31.56 -8.27 -20.59
C TYR A 311 32.63 -7.53 -21.39
N SER A 312 33.56 -6.85 -20.71
CA SER A 312 34.72 -6.21 -21.35
C SER A 312 35.59 -7.20 -22.13
N ILE A 313 35.78 -8.42 -21.60
CA ILE A 313 36.51 -9.50 -22.28
C ILE A 313 35.73 -10.02 -23.48
N ILE A 314 34.41 -10.24 -23.34
CA ILE A 314 33.56 -10.72 -24.44
C ILE A 314 33.54 -9.73 -25.61
N ASP A 315 33.36 -8.44 -25.33
CA ASP A 315 33.34 -7.40 -26.36
C ASP A 315 34.72 -7.20 -26.99
N GLY A 316 35.79 -7.25 -26.19
CA GLY A 316 37.16 -7.21 -26.69
C GLY A 316 37.51 -8.40 -27.61
N LEU A 317 37.03 -9.61 -27.28
CA LEU A 317 37.19 -10.80 -28.12
C LEU A 317 36.45 -10.66 -29.46
N ASN A 318 35.23 -10.14 -29.44
CA ASN A 318 34.45 -9.87 -30.65
C ASN A 318 35.13 -8.83 -31.55
N LEU A 319 35.71 -7.77 -30.95
CA LEU A 319 36.43 -6.74 -31.70
C LEU A 319 37.75 -7.27 -32.28
N ALA A 320 38.53 -8.01 -31.51
CA ALA A 320 39.77 -8.66 -31.97
C ALA A 320 39.50 -9.58 -33.16
N HIS A 321 38.39 -10.33 -33.12
CA HIS A 321 37.94 -11.18 -34.22
C HIS A 321 37.54 -10.37 -35.45
N THR A 322 36.84 -9.25 -35.27
CA THR A 322 36.35 -8.39 -36.36
C THR A 322 37.47 -7.61 -37.03
N GLN A 323 38.46 -7.13 -36.27
CA GLN A 323 39.58 -6.32 -36.78
C GLN A 323 40.79 -7.16 -37.22
N GLY A 324 40.80 -8.46 -36.95
CA GLY A 324 41.93 -9.34 -37.25
C GLY A 324 43.19 -8.98 -36.45
N THR A 325 43.03 -8.53 -35.20
CA THR A 325 44.12 -8.12 -34.31
C THR A 325 44.19 -9.01 -33.07
N SER A 326 45.24 -8.90 -32.25
CA SER A 326 45.38 -9.69 -31.02
C SER A 326 44.57 -9.09 -29.86
N MET A 327 44.12 -9.96 -28.94
CA MET A 327 43.44 -9.55 -27.71
C MET A 327 44.30 -8.58 -26.88
N ASP A 328 45.61 -8.83 -26.79
CA ASP A 328 46.56 -7.96 -26.07
C ASP A 328 46.56 -6.51 -26.60
N ALA A 329 46.37 -6.32 -27.90
CA ALA A 329 46.32 -4.99 -28.50
C ALA A 329 45.01 -4.26 -28.14
N ILE A 330 43.88 -4.98 -28.14
CA ILE A 330 42.57 -4.46 -27.72
C ILE A 330 42.56 -4.13 -26.23
N GLU A 331 43.12 -5.01 -25.38
CA GLU A 331 43.21 -4.77 -23.93
C GLU A 331 44.07 -3.55 -23.60
N THR A 332 45.18 -3.36 -24.33
CA THR A 332 46.04 -2.16 -24.17
C THR A 332 45.28 -0.90 -24.56
N GLN A 333 44.56 -0.92 -25.68
CA GLN A 333 43.73 0.19 -26.14
C GLN A 333 42.60 0.51 -25.14
N GLN A 334 41.85 -0.48 -24.68
CA GLN A 334 40.79 -0.33 -23.68
C GLN A 334 41.34 0.25 -22.37
N LYS A 335 42.52 -0.18 -21.94
CA LYS A 335 43.18 0.32 -20.73
C LYS A 335 43.58 1.79 -20.85
N ASP A 336 44.15 2.19 -21.98
CA ASP A 336 44.54 3.58 -22.24
C ASP A 336 43.31 4.50 -22.28
N ILE A 337 42.24 4.06 -22.95
CA ILE A 337 40.97 4.78 -23.00
C ILE A 337 40.32 4.87 -21.61
N LYS A 338 40.27 3.76 -20.87
CA LYS A 338 39.76 3.71 -19.49
C LYS A 338 40.51 4.68 -18.58
N ASN A 339 41.84 4.75 -18.70
CA ASN A 339 42.66 5.69 -17.96
C ASN A 339 42.31 7.14 -18.32
N TRP A 340 42.09 7.42 -19.61
CA TRP A 340 41.67 8.73 -20.09
C TRP A 340 40.31 9.16 -19.50
N TYR A 341 39.31 8.28 -19.49
CA TYR A 341 37.99 8.53 -18.90
C TYR A 341 37.99 8.58 -17.37
N SER A 342 39.01 8.01 -16.73
CA SER A 342 39.15 8.06 -15.26
C SER A 342 39.59 9.44 -14.76
N ASP A 343 40.12 10.30 -15.63
CA ASP A 343 40.38 11.70 -15.30
C ASP A 343 39.11 12.53 -15.50
N PHE A 344 38.54 12.99 -14.39
CA PHE A 344 37.30 13.78 -14.40
C PHE A 344 37.41 15.06 -15.24
N SER A 345 38.61 15.64 -15.37
CA SER A 345 38.80 16.87 -16.16
C SER A 345 38.50 16.67 -17.64
N ASN A 346 38.69 15.45 -18.16
CA ASN A 346 38.41 15.08 -19.54
C ASN A 346 36.91 14.99 -19.86
N ILE A 347 36.07 14.73 -18.85
CA ILE A 347 34.63 14.55 -19.01
C ILE A 347 33.78 15.69 -18.44
N ALA A 348 34.38 16.57 -17.63
CA ALA A 348 33.64 17.60 -16.88
C ALA A 348 32.83 18.55 -17.77
N LYS A 349 33.43 19.06 -18.86
CA LYS A 349 32.76 20.00 -19.78
C LYS A 349 31.57 19.36 -20.51
N PRO A 350 31.72 18.21 -21.18
CA PRO A 350 30.59 17.49 -21.78
C PRO A 350 29.51 17.11 -20.76
N LEU A 351 29.91 16.71 -19.56
CA LEU A 351 28.96 16.37 -18.49
C LEU A 351 28.14 17.58 -18.04
N VAL A 352 28.75 18.77 -17.94
CA VAL A 352 28.02 20.03 -17.67
C VAL A 352 26.96 20.26 -18.73
N ALA A 353 27.29 20.14 -20.02
CA ALA A 353 26.32 20.29 -21.09
C ALA A 353 25.16 19.27 -20.97
N CYS A 354 25.46 18.01 -20.64
CA CYS A 354 24.44 16.98 -20.42
C CYS A 354 23.54 17.27 -19.20
N LEU A 355 24.10 17.82 -18.11
CA LEU A 355 23.35 18.25 -16.93
C LEU A 355 22.48 19.47 -17.23
N ASP A 356 23.00 20.44 -17.98
CA ASP A 356 22.26 21.60 -18.45
C ASP A 356 21.03 21.17 -19.26
N ILE A 357 21.18 20.19 -20.15
CA ILE A 357 20.09 19.58 -20.92
C ILE A 357 19.05 18.94 -19.99
N ALA A 358 19.49 18.08 -19.07
CA ALA A 358 18.59 17.32 -18.20
C ALA A 358 17.84 18.20 -17.18
N LEU A 359 18.53 19.15 -16.54
CA LEU A 359 17.98 19.99 -15.47
C LEU A 359 17.14 21.15 -16.02
N ASN A 360 17.49 21.70 -17.18
CA ASN A 360 16.69 22.72 -17.87
C ASN A 360 15.62 22.12 -18.81
N LYS A 361 15.51 20.79 -18.88
CA LYS A 361 14.50 20.05 -19.67
C LYS A 361 14.57 20.38 -21.18
N LEU A 362 15.78 20.46 -21.72
CA LEU A 362 16.07 20.77 -23.12
C LEU A 362 16.38 19.53 -23.94
N SER A 363 16.15 19.61 -25.26
CA SER A 363 16.37 18.53 -26.24
C SER A 363 17.85 18.37 -26.45
N PRO A 364 18.44 17.17 -26.29
CA PRO A 364 19.82 16.96 -26.69
C PRO A 364 20.07 17.46 -28.13
N GLU A 365 19.14 17.20 -29.04
CA GLU A 365 19.13 17.61 -30.46
C GLU A 365 18.98 19.13 -30.65
N SER A 366 18.47 19.84 -29.64
CA SER A 366 18.34 21.31 -29.71
C SER A 366 19.64 22.04 -29.37
N VAL A 367 20.65 21.34 -28.85
CA VAL A 367 21.86 21.98 -28.34
C VAL A 367 23.17 21.25 -28.67
N LEU A 368 23.14 19.93 -28.82
CA LEU A 368 24.27 19.11 -29.22
C LEU A 368 24.21 18.80 -30.72
N SER A 369 25.37 18.60 -31.34
CA SER A 369 25.45 18.13 -32.72
C SER A 369 25.07 16.65 -32.84
N ASP A 370 24.62 16.23 -34.02
CA ASP A 370 24.33 14.81 -34.31
C ASP A 370 25.55 13.91 -34.04
N GLU A 371 26.75 14.42 -34.32
CA GLU A 371 28.03 13.78 -33.99
C GLU A 371 28.14 13.51 -32.48
N ALA A 372 27.93 14.54 -31.65
CA ALA A 372 27.96 14.39 -30.19
C ALA A 372 26.88 13.44 -29.68
N LEU A 373 25.68 13.46 -30.27
CA LEU A 373 24.57 12.59 -29.87
C LEU A 373 24.77 11.13 -30.26
N SER A 374 25.53 10.87 -31.33
CA SER A 374 25.87 9.52 -31.75
C SER A 374 26.93 8.87 -30.85
N HIS A 375 27.74 9.67 -30.15
CA HIS A 375 28.89 9.23 -29.36
C HIS A 375 28.49 8.51 -28.06
N GLY A 376 29.03 7.31 -27.85
CA GLY A 376 28.71 6.43 -26.71
C GLY A 376 28.87 7.08 -25.34
N ALA A 377 30.00 7.76 -25.11
CA ALA A 377 30.24 8.43 -23.82
C ALA A 377 29.26 9.58 -23.54
N ILE A 378 28.82 10.32 -24.57
CA ILE A 378 27.83 11.40 -24.41
C ILE A 378 26.46 10.80 -24.09
N LYS A 379 26.08 9.68 -24.73
CA LYS A 379 24.87 8.92 -24.37
C LYS A 379 24.91 8.45 -22.92
N GLY A 380 26.05 7.95 -22.45
CA GLY A 380 26.27 7.58 -21.04
C GLY A 380 26.10 8.76 -20.08
N MET A 381 26.69 9.92 -20.40
CA MET A 381 26.54 11.13 -19.58
C MET A 381 25.11 11.68 -19.58
N LEU A 382 24.40 11.62 -20.71
CA LEU A 382 22.98 11.98 -20.81
C LEU A 382 22.10 11.02 -19.98
N ALA A 383 22.36 9.72 -20.04
CA ALA A 383 21.67 8.71 -19.23
C ALA A 383 21.89 8.97 -17.74
N PHE A 384 23.14 9.18 -17.32
CA PHE A 384 23.48 9.58 -15.95
C PHE A 384 22.74 10.87 -15.52
N ALA A 385 22.79 11.93 -16.33
CA ALA A 385 22.13 13.19 -16.04
C ALA A 385 20.60 13.04 -15.90
N ALA A 386 19.98 12.14 -16.68
CA ALA A 386 18.56 11.82 -16.55
C ALA A 386 18.23 11.15 -15.21
N THR A 387 19.09 10.29 -14.67
CA THR A 387 18.89 9.65 -13.34
C THR A 387 18.91 10.65 -12.18
N LEU A 388 19.57 11.80 -12.36
CA LEU A 388 19.67 12.85 -11.35
C LEU A 388 18.42 13.72 -11.28
N ARG A 389 17.67 13.85 -12.37
CA ARG A 389 16.49 14.73 -12.44
C ARG A 389 15.46 14.46 -11.33
N PRO A 390 15.03 13.21 -11.04
CA PRO A 390 14.17 12.93 -9.89
C PRO A 390 14.85 13.20 -8.54
N LYS A 391 16.14 12.89 -8.43
CA LYS A 391 16.94 13.02 -7.20
C LYS A 391 17.12 14.50 -6.80
N VAL A 392 17.31 15.41 -7.76
CA VAL A 392 17.47 16.86 -7.56
C VAL A 392 16.14 17.55 -7.25
N LEU A 393 15.05 17.18 -7.94
CA LEU A 393 13.71 17.74 -7.71
C LEU A 393 13.14 17.39 -6.33
N TYR A 394 13.48 16.21 -5.77
CA TYR A 394 13.07 15.81 -4.41
C TYR A 394 14.00 16.33 -3.29
N LYS A 395 15.26 16.69 -3.60
CA LYS A 395 16.30 17.01 -2.59
C LYS A 395 16.80 18.45 -2.53
N LEU A 396 16.16 19.41 -3.21
CA LEU A 396 16.41 20.85 -2.98
C LEU A 396 16.09 21.34 -1.53
N ASN A 397 15.83 20.43 -0.59
CA ASN A 397 15.71 20.69 0.85
C ASN A 397 16.54 19.74 1.75
N ALA A 398 17.47 18.91 1.26
CA ALA A 398 18.27 18.04 2.13
C ALA A 398 19.66 17.65 1.57
N ASN A 399 20.70 17.94 2.34
CA ASN A 399 22.12 17.59 2.14
C ASN A 399 22.41 16.07 2.13
N ILE A 400 21.92 15.31 1.14
CA ILE A 400 22.20 13.85 1.07
C ILE A 400 22.32 13.40 -0.39
N LEU A 401 23.34 13.86 -1.14
CA LEU A 401 23.78 13.16 -2.36
C LEU A 401 25.04 12.39 -2.00
N ASP A 402 25.04 11.08 -2.23
CA ASP A 402 26.23 10.26 -2.08
C ASP A 402 27.05 10.38 -3.36
N TYR A 403 28.09 11.22 -3.31
CA TYR A 403 28.91 11.50 -4.47
C TYR A 403 29.80 10.33 -4.88
N VAL A 404 30.04 9.35 -3.99
CA VAL A 404 30.82 8.14 -4.31
C VAL A 404 29.98 7.18 -5.13
N GLU A 405 28.72 6.94 -4.75
CA GLU A 405 27.83 6.10 -5.55
C GLU A 405 27.46 6.78 -6.88
N LEU A 406 27.34 8.12 -6.90
CA LEU A 406 27.12 8.84 -8.14
C LEU A 406 28.34 8.83 -9.08
N SER A 407 29.56 8.79 -8.56
CA SER A 407 30.76 8.66 -9.41
C SER A 407 30.85 7.28 -10.03
N LYS A 408 30.51 6.22 -9.28
CA LYS A 408 30.38 4.84 -9.80
C LYS A 408 29.32 4.75 -10.89
N GLU A 409 28.13 5.29 -10.65
CA GLU A 409 27.04 5.29 -11.64
C GLU A 409 27.44 6.03 -12.93
N LEU A 410 28.08 7.20 -12.83
CA LEU A 410 28.59 7.91 -14.00
C LEU A 410 29.60 7.07 -14.78
N HIS A 411 30.51 6.39 -14.09
CA HIS A 411 31.51 5.52 -14.72
C HIS A 411 30.83 4.33 -15.42
N HIS A 412 29.90 3.66 -14.74
CA HIS A 412 29.14 2.55 -15.28
C HIS A 412 28.34 2.93 -16.54
N GLN A 413 27.63 4.07 -16.53
CA GLN A 413 26.86 4.53 -17.69
C GLN A 413 27.76 4.85 -18.90
N ILE A 414 28.97 5.39 -18.67
CA ILE A 414 29.95 5.61 -19.75
C ILE A 414 30.45 4.26 -20.28
N GLN A 415 30.77 3.31 -19.39
CA GLN A 415 31.23 1.97 -19.77
C GLN A 415 30.21 1.26 -20.65
N VAL A 416 28.98 1.12 -20.18
CA VAL A 416 27.92 0.39 -20.91
C VAL A 416 27.66 1.00 -22.29
N GLN A 417 27.60 2.33 -22.38
CA GLN A 417 27.29 3.01 -23.64
C GLN A 417 28.48 3.11 -24.61
N THR A 418 29.68 2.71 -24.17
CA THR A 418 30.88 2.63 -25.02
C THR A 418 31.33 1.19 -25.28
N GLY A 419 30.48 0.20 -25.00
CA GLY A 419 30.83 -1.22 -25.12
C GLY A 419 32.02 -1.58 -24.22
N TYR A 420 32.00 -1.12 -22.96
CA TYR A 420 33.09 -1.28 -21.99
C TYR A 420 34.42 -0.72 -22.49
N TYR A 421 34.39 0.47 -23.11
CA TYR A 421 35.52 1.15 -23.76
C TYR A 421 36.04 0.50 -25.05
N THR A 422 35.38 -0.53 -25.56
CA THR A 422 35.74 -1.20 -26.82
C THR A 422 35.43 -0.33 -28.04
N ASP A 423 34.31 0.41 -28.00
CA ASP A 423 33.86 1.32 -29.06
C ASP A 423 34.06 2.80 -28.69
N ALA A 424 34.93 3.07 -27.70
CA ALA A 424 35.14 4.43 -27.22
C ALA A 424 36.03 5.23 -28.18
N GLU A 425 35.42 6.19 -28.86
CA GLU A 425 36.10 7.19 -29.67
C GLU A 425 36.63 8.36 -28.81
N PRO A 426 37.61 9.16 -29.31
CA PRO A 426 37.99 10.41 -28.68
C PRO A 426 36.78 11.32 -28.51
N LEU A 427 36.57 11.79 -27.28
CA LEU A 427 35.35 12.50 -26.95
C LEU A 427 35.22 13.80 -27.78
N PRO A 428 34.07 14.06 -28.43
CA PRO A 428 33.88 15.24 -29.25
C PRO A 428 33.99 16.51 -28.40
N ASN A 429 34.46 17.61 -28.98
CA ASN A 429 34.61 18.86 -28.23
C ASN A 429 33.25 19.49 -27.90
N VAL A 430 32.67 19.09 -26.77
CA VAL A 430 31.38 19.58 -26.27
C VAL A 430 31.62 20.60 -25.15
N GLU A 431 31.33 21.87 -25.43
CA GLU A 431 31.39 22.94 -24.45
C GLU A 431 30.08 23.08 -23.66
N PRO A 432 30.12 23.61 -22.41
CA PRO A 432 28.92 23.98 -21.66
C PRO A 432 27.98 24.90 -22.45
N ILE A 433 26.67 24.72 -22.26
CA ILE A 433 25.67 25.46 -23.01
C ILE A 433 25.57 26.88 -22.46
N SER A 434 25.63 27.90 -23.33
CA SER A 434 25.52 29.28 -22.87
C SER A 434 24.13 29.60 -22.31
N LYS A 435 24.06 30.45 -21.29
CA LYS A 435 22.80 30.94 -20.68
C LYS A 435 21.81 31.48 -21.72
N VAL A 436 22.30 32.17 -22.74
CA VAL A 436 21.47 32.71 -23.84
C VAL A 436 20.85 31.57 -24.66
N GLN A 437 21.63 30.55 -25.02
CA GLN A 437 21.13 29.37 -25.74
C GLN A 437 20.15 28.55 -24.90
N LEU A 438 20.37 28.43 -23.59
CA LEU A 438 19.43 27.78 -22.66
C LEU A 438 18.08 28.50 -22.67
N ILE A 439 18.09 29.82 -22.47
CA ILE A 439 16.88 30.65 -22.44
C ILE A 439 16.14 30.61 -23.79
N ASP A 440 16.87 30.72 -24.90
CA ASP A 440 16.29 30.61 -26.25
C ASP A 440 15.64 29.25 -26.51
N SER A 441 16.28 28.16 -26.07
CA SER A 441 15.78 26.79 -26.24
C SER A 441 14.55 26.51 -25.35
N ILE A 442 14.52 27.03 -24.11
CA ILE A 442 13.35 26.98 -23.23
C ILE A 442 12.18 27.78 -23.86
N ASN A 443 12.47 28.95 -24.41
CA ASN A 443 11.46 29.83 -25.01
C ASN A 443 10.85 29.23 -26.28
N LYS A 444 11.67 28.60 -27.13
CA LYS A 444 11.24 27.90 -28.36
C LYS A 444 10.35 26.69 -28.08
N GLY A 445 10.18 26.27 -26.82
CA GLY A 445 9.23 25.22 -26.45
C GLY A 445 9.65 23.82 -26.91
N THR A 446 10.90 23.63 -27.31
CA THR A 446 11.50 22.34 -27.65
C THR A 446 11.89 21.61 -26.36
N ALA A 447 10.89 21.12 -25.63
CA ALA A 447 11.11 20.09 -24.62
C ALA A 447 11.31 18.73 -25.35
N PRO A 448 12.36 17.95 -25.07
CA PRO A 448 12.48 16.59 -25.57
C PRO A 448 11.74 15.62 -24.66
N ILE A 449 11.06 14.72 -25.32
CA ILE A 449 11.52 13.35 -25.60
C ILE A 449 12.69 12.73 -24.81
N LEU A 450 12.60 12.62 -23.47
CA LEU A 450 13.32 11.54 -22.73
C LEU A 450 12.50 10.25 -22.84
N PRO A 451 13.03 9.05 -23.19
CA PRO A 451 12.21 7.85 -23.29
C PRO A 451 11.33 7.72 -22.05
N SER A 452 10.00 7.71 -22.24
CA SER A 452 9.09 7.67 -21.10
C SER A 452 9.39 6.40 -20.33
N LEU A 453 9.78 6.49 -19.06
CA LEU A 453 9.87 5.30 -18.23
C LEU A 453 8.46 4.76 -18.03
N PHE A 454 8.31 3.44 -18.10
CA PHE A 454 7.08 2.80 -17.70
C PHE A 454 6.94 2.94 -16.19
N ASP A 455 5.79 3.41 -15.72
CA ASP A 455 5.62 3.76 -14.31
C ASP A 455 5.58 2.52 -13.39
N LEU A 456 5.40 1.32 -13.95
CA LEU A 456 5.46 0.06 -13.21
C LEU A 456 6.84 -0.60 -13.20
N THR A 457 7.84 -0.12 -13.95
CA THR A 457 9.19 -0.73 -13.99
C THR A 457 9.77 -0.91 -12.59
N LYS A 458 9.80 0.16 -11.80
CA LYS A 458 10.37 0.15 -10.45
C LYS A 458 9.56 -0.74 -9.48
N PRO A 459 8.22 -0.62 -9.37
CA PRO A 459 7.43 -1.53 -8.56
C PRO A 459 7.62 -3.02 -8.91
N ILE A 460 7.76 -3.35 -10.20
CA ILE A 460 8.00 -4.73 -10.64
C ILE A 460 9.40 -5.19 -10.20
N GLN A 461 10.43 -4.38 -10.44
CA GLN A 461 11.80 -4.72 -10.05
C GLN A 461 11.93 -4.92 -8.54
N GLU A 462 11.30 -4.06 -7.71
CA GLU A 462 11.27 -4.21 -6.25
C GLU A 462 10.69 -5.57 -5.82
N VAL A 463 9.67 -6.08 -6.52
CA VAL A 463 9.12 -7.42 -6.27
C VAL A 463 10.12 -8.51 -6.63
N LEU A 464 10.73 -8.43 -7.82
CA LEU A 464 11.72 -9.41 -8.28
C LEU A 464 12.93 -9.47 -7.33
N ASP A 465 13.48 -8.31 -6.95
CA ASP A 465 14.66 -8.19 -6.09
C ASP A 465 14.38 -8.71 -4.67
N SER A 466 13.18 -8.44 -4.13
CA SER A 466 12.83 -8.80 -2.75
C SER A 466 12.93 -10.30 -2.45
N ILE A 467 12.75 -11.14 -3.47
CA ILE A 467 12.88 -12.60 -3.37
C ILE A 467 14.07 -13.14 -4.18
N LYS A 468 14.84 -12.27 -4.86
CA LYS A 468 15.84 -12.66 -5.86
C LYS A 468 15.24 -13.63 -6.89
N ALA A 469 14.16 -13.20 -7.51
CA ALA A 469 13.40 -14.03 -8.44
C ALA A 469 14.29 -14.53 -9.60
N ASN A 470 14.14 -15.79 -9.95
CA ASN A 470 14.82 -16.42 -11.09
C ASN A 470 13.85 -17.17 -12.02
N VAL A 471 12.57 -17.24 -11.65
CA VAL A 471 11.49 -17.75 -12.49
C VAL A 471 10.26 -16.87 -12.36
N VAL A 472 9.54 -16.73 -13.47
CA VAL A 472 8.22 -16.10 -13.53
C VAL A 472 7.26 -17.09 -14.15
N THR A 473 6.02 -17.15 -13.66
CA THR A 473 4.94 -17.92 -14.30
C THR A 473 3.72 -17.03 -14.54
N THR A 474 2.85 -17.46 -15.43
CA THR A 474 1.55 -16.82 -15.71
C THR A 474 0.50 -17.91 -15.90
N GLU A 475 -0.78 -17.53 -15.90
CA GLU A 475 -1.85 -18.52 -15.96
C GLU A 475 -1.95 -19.21 -17.32
N THR A 476 -1.87 -18.44 -18.42
CA THR A 476 -2.08 -18.96 -19.76
C THR A 476 -1.11 -18.30 -20.75
N VAL A 477 -0.42 -19.13 -21.54
CA VAL A 477 0.41 -18.70 -22.67
C VAL A 477 0.03 -19.51 -23.90
N GLU A 478 -0.19 -18.84 -25.03
CA GLU A 478 -0.44 -19.48 -26.33
C GLU A 478 0.81 -19.38 -27.22
N VAL A 479 1.21 -20.49 -27.85
CA VAL A 479 2.20 -20.44 -28.94
C VAL A 479 1.49 -20.11 -30.23
N LEU A 480 1.88 -19.01 -30.86
CA LEU A 480 1.27 -18.60 -32.11
C LEU A 480 1.65 -19.53 -33.26
N SER A 481 0.67 -19.85 -34.12
CA SER A 481 0.93 -20.63 -35.34
C SER A 481 1.75 -19.82 -36.34
N GLU A 482 2.33 -20.47 -37.36
CA GLU A 482 3.08 -19.74 -38.40
C GLU A 482 2.20 -18.74 -39.16
N GLU A 483 0.92 -19.06 -39.37
CA GLU A 483 -0.04 -18.16 -40.00
C GLU A 483 -0.32 -16.93 -39.13
N ASP A 484 -0.54 -17.13 -37.82
CA ASP A 484 -0.76 -16.04 -36.87
C ASP A 484 0.49 -15.15 -36.77
N VAL A 485 1.68 -15.75 -36.69
CA VAL A 485 2.96 -15.03 -36.67
C VAL A 485 3.10 -14.13 -37.89
N GLN A 486 2.80 -14.63 -39.09
CA GLN A 486 2.88 -13.80 -40.30
C GLN A 486 1.88 -12.63 -40.27
N SER A 487 0.72 -12.81 -39.65
CA SER A 487 -0.28 -11.75 -39.50
C SER A 487 0.16 -10.64 -38.53
N ILE A 488 0.90 -10.98 -37.47
CA ILE A 488 1.31 -10.03 -36.43
C ILE A 488 2.68 -9.39 -36.64
N ILE A 489 3.58 -9.98 -37.44
CA ILE A 489 4.92 -9.44 -37.70
C ILE A 489 4.90 -7.96 -38.08
N PRO A 490 4.02 -7.49 -38.99
CA PRO A 490 3.95 -6.07 -39.36
C PRO A 490 3.50 -5.14 -38.23
N MET A 491 2.91 -5.69 -37.17
CA MET A 491 2.32 -4.96 -36.05
C MET A 491 3.17 -5.02 -34.77
N LEU A 492 4.27 -5.77 -34.76
CA LEU A 492 5.15 -5.91 -33.60
C LEU A 492 5.83 -4.58 -33.28
N VAL A 493 5.54 -4.05 -32.09
CA VAL A 493 6.23 -2.89 -31.51
C VAL A 493 7.05 -3.35 -30.31
N PRO A 494 8.37 -3.15 -30.29
CA PRO A 494 9.23 -3.68 -29.24
C PRO A 494 8.96 -3.00 -27.89
N ILE A 495 8.97 -3.80 -26.83
CA ILE A 495 9.04 -3.31 -25.45
C ILE A 495 10.52 -3.19 -25.07
N THR A 496 10.99 -1.96 -24.83
CA THR A 496 12.40 -1.67 -24.51
C THR A 496 12.71 -1.71 -23.02
N ASP A 497 11.72 -1.98 -22.16
CA ASP A 497 11.89 -2.01 -20.71
C ASP A 497 12.70 -3.23 -20.27
N TYR A 498 13.78 -2.99 -19.54
CA TYR A 498 14.69 -4.04 -19.08
C TYR A 498 13.98 -5.03 -18.15
N THR A 499 13.19 -4.54 -17.20
CA THR A 499 12.50 -5.36 -16.20
C THR A 499 11.45 -6.27 -16.86
N ILE A 500 10.68 -5.76 -17.82
CA ILE A 500 9.72 -6.59 -18.59
C ILE A 500 10.46 -7.64 -19.43
N ARG A 501 11.62 -7.29 -20.00
CA ARG A 501 12.46 -8.25 -20.73
C ARG A 501 13.02 -9.33 -19.80
N GLU A 502 13.47 -8.98 -18.60
CA GLU A 502 13.89 -9.97 -17.60
C GLU A 502 12.75 -10.91 -17.21
N MET A 503 11.54 -10.39 -17.00
CA MET A 503 10.38 -11.22 -16.76
C MET A 503 10.12 -12.20 -17.91
N ALA A 504 10.22 -11.74 -19.16
CA ALA A 504 10.08 -12.61 -20.33
C ALA A 504 11.16 -13.70 -20.37
N ASN A 505 12.40 -13.38 -19.99
CA ASN A 505 13.49 -14.35 -19.85
C ASN A 505 13.21 -15.36 -18.74
N MET A 506 12.74 -14.91 -17.57
CA MET A 506 12.41 -15.78 -16.44
C MET A 506 11.21 -16.70 -16.72
N LEU A 507 10.24 -16.21 -17.50
CA LEU A 507 9.06 -16.96 -17.94
C LEU A 507 9.43 -18.09 -18.91
N THR A 508 10.27 -17.78 -19.90
CA THR A 508 10.64 -18.72 -20.96
C THR A 508 11.86 -19.58 -20.60
N GLY A 509 12.70 -19.12 -19.68
CA GLY A 509 13.98 -19.73 -19.33
C GLY A 509 15.14 -19.41 -20.27
N GLN A 510 14.96 -18.51 -21.23
CA GLN A 510 15.93 -18.22 -22.29
C GLN A 510 15.85 -16.77 -22.76
N SER A 511 16.83 -16.34 -23.55
CA SER A 511 16.87 -14.96 -24.05
C SER A 511 15.66 -14.64 -24.92
N SER A 512 14.87 -13.66 -24.49
CA SER A 512 13.57 -13.32 -25.06
C SER A 512 13.41 -11.81 -25.26
N LYS A 513 12.56 -11.45 -26.21
CA LYS A 513 12.23 -10.07 -26.57
C LYS A 513 10.72 -9.87 -26.48
N PRO A 514 10.22 -9.02 -25.57
CA PRO A 514 8.81 -8.69 -25.49
C PRO A 514 8.40 -7.63 -26.53
N TYR A 515 7.16 -7.72 -27.00
CA TYR A 515 6.52 -6.84 -27.97
C TYR A 515 5.05 -6.61 -27.59
N ILE A 516 4.47 -5.54 -28.14
CA ILE A 516 3.02 -5.43 -28.30
C ILE A 516 2.67 -5.67 -29.77
N ALA A 517 1.66 -6.50 -30.03
CA ALA A 517 1.05 -6.64 -31.35
C ALA A 517 -0.47 -6.65 -31.22
N ASP A 518 -1.16 -5.81 -31.98
CA ASP A 518 -2.62 -5.63 -31.92
C ASP A 518 -3.20 -5.46 -30.49
N GLY A 519 -2.40 -4.91 -29.57
CA GLY A 519 -2.79 -4.67 -28.17
C GLY A 519 -2.46 -5.81 -27.21
N ASP A 520 -1.99 -6.95 -27.73
CA ASP A 520 -1.59 -8.12 -26.97
C ASP A 520 -0.08 -8.13 -26.65
N LEU A 521 0.28 -8.71 -25.51
CA LEU A 521 1.67 -8.92 -25.10
C LEU A 521 2.24 -10.18 -25.76
N ILE A 522 3.21 -9.99 -26.65
CA ILE A 522 3.88 -11.06 -27.39
C ILE A 522 5.33 -11.19 -26.94
N ILE A 523 5.80 -12.41 -26.68
CA ILE A 523 7.19 -12.70 -26.33
C ILE A 523 7.82 -13.53 -27.45
N HIS A 524 8.87 -12.99 -28.05
CA HIS A 524 9.69 -13.72 -29.02
C HIS A 524 10.90 -14.34 -28.34
N THR A 525 11.09 -15.63 -28.56
CA THR A 525 12.22 -16.39 -28.03
C THR A 525 13.38 -16.40 -29.02
N THR A 526 14.52 -15.80 -28.68
CA THR A 526 15.59 -15.56 -29.66
C THR A 526 16.33 -16.83 -30.07
N GLU A 527 16.47 -17.79 -29.16
CA GLU A 527 17.16 -19.06 -29.42
C GLU A 527 16.34 -19.99 -30.33
N THR A 528 15.02 -19.88 -30.30
CA THR A 528 14.12 -20.84 -30.98
C THR A 528 13.18 -20.24 -32.02
N GLY A 529 13.16 -18.91 -32.14
CA GLY A 529 12.39 -18.21 -33.16
C GLY A 529 10.87 -18.28 -32.99
N LYS A 530 10.37 -18.67 -31.81
CA LYS A 530 8.93 -18.84 -31.54
C LYS A 530 8.35 -17.60 -30.86
N TYR A 531 7.08 -17.33 -31.17
CA TYR A 531 6.30 -16.23 -30.59
C TYR A 531 5.22 -16.79 -29.66
N LEU A 532 5.17 -16.22 -28.46
CA LEU A 532 4.26 -16.59 -27.38
C LEU A 532 3.33 -15.41 -27.12
N LYS A 533 2.02 -15.63 -27.11
CA LYS A 533 1.05 -14.66 -26.64
C LYS A 533 0.77 -14.92 -25.17
N VAL A 534 0.94 -13.89 -24.33
CA VAL A 534 0.52 -13.94 -22.93
C VAL A 534 -0.95 -13.54 -22.88
N GLU A 535 -1.81 -14.44 -22.41
CA GLU A 535 -3.24 -14.18 -22.34
C GLU A 535 -3.57 -13.30 -21.12
N PRO A 536 -4.27 -12.17 -21.29
CA PRO A 536 -4.68 -11.34 -20.17
C PRO A 536 -5.91 -11.92 -19.47
N THR A 537 -6.01 -11.71 -18.16
CA THR A 537 -7.26 -11.88 -17.42
C THR A 537 -8.13 -10.65 -17.62
N ILE A 538 -9.39 -10.83 -18.02
CA ILE A 538 -10.36 -9.73 -18.09
C ILE A 538 -11.02 -9.57 -16.72
N ARG A 539 -10.82 -8.39 -16.11
CA ARG A 539 -11.39 -8.03 -14.81
C ARG A 539 -12.89 -7.76 -14.91
N ASP A 540 -13.57 -7.73 -13.75
CA ASP A 540 -14.99 -7.36 -13.63
C ASP A 540 -15.30 -5.97 -14.22
N ASP A 541 -14.34 -5.04 -14.13
CA ASP A 541 -14.43 -3.70 -14.70
C ASP A 541 -14.09 -3.63 -16.21
N GLN A 542 -13.96 -4.80 -16.84
CA GLN A 542 -13.69 -5.07 -18.27
C GLN A 542 -12.28 -4.71 -18.75
N TYR A 543 -11.33 -4.41 -17.85
CA TYR A 543 -9.94 -4.17 -18.25
C TYR A 543 -9.15 -5.48 -18.37
N ALA A 544 -8.28 -5.54 -19.38
CA ALA A 544 -7.28 -6.59 -19.53
C ALA A 544 -6.10 -6.38 -18.57
N GLU A 545 -5.73 -7.42 -17.84
CA GLU A 545 -4.62 -7.43 -16.87
C GLU A 545 -3.76 -8.68 -17.05
N TYR A 546 -2.47 -8.49 -17.33
CA TYR A 546 -1.50 -9.58 -17.36
C TYR A 546 -1.02 -9.86 -15.93
N GLN A 547 -1.18 -11.10 -15.49
CA GLN A 547 -0.87 -11.53 -14.13
C GLN A 547 0.32 -12.48 -14.14
N PHE A 548 1.30 -12.17 -13.30
CA PHE A 548 2.52 -12.95 -13.17
C PHE A 548 2.80 -13.26 -11.70
N LYS A 549 3.36 -14.44 -11.47
CA LYS A 549 3.92 -14.87 -10.18
C LYS A 549 5.42 -15.01 -10.32
N ALA A 550 6.15 -14.45 -9.36
CA ALA A 550 7.61 -14.53 -9.33
C ALA A 550 8.06 -15.53 -8.26
N TYR A 551 9.11 -16.28 -8.60
CA TYR A 551 9.65 -17.37 -7.78
C TYR A 551 11.16 -17.30 -7.69
N ASN A 552 11.70 -17.71 -6.55
CA ASN A 552 13.07 -18.11 -6.37
C ASN A 552 13.14 -19.63 -6.21
N TRP A 553 13.41 -20.29 -7.33
CA TRP A 553 13.55 -21.73 -7.41
C TRP A 553 14.64 -22.29 -6.52
N ASN A 554 15.75 -21.57 -6.36
CA ASN A 554 16.86 -22.06 -5.56
C ASN A 554 16.47 -22.09 -4.08
N THR A 555 15.71 -21.09 -3.62
CA THR A 555 15.16 -21.06 -2.26
C THR A 555 14.13 -22.19 -2.07
N LEU A 556 13.20 -22.39 -3.00
CA LEU A 556 12.22 -23.49 -2.93
C LEU A 556 12.92 -24.86 -2.85
N ASN A 557 13.93 -25.10 -3.68
CA ASN A 557 14.73 -26.32 -3.65
C ASN A 557 15.49 -26.47 -2.33
N ALA A 558 16.08 -25.39 -1.82
CA ALA A 558 16.77 -25.41 -0.53
C ALA A 558 15.82 -25.76 0.61
N HIS A 559 14.57 -25.28 0.58
CA HIS A 559 13.55 -25.62 1.56
C HIS A 559 13.23 -27.12 1.52
N ILE A 560 12.94 -27.65 0.33
CA ILE A 560 12.66 -29.08 0.11
C ILE A 560 13.82 -29.93 0.65
N HIS A 561 15.05 -29.62 0.25
CA HIS A 561 16.23 -30.36 0.73
C HIS A 561 16.44 -30.26 2.23
N SER A 562 16.23 -29.08 2.82
CA SER A 562 16.38 -28.90 4.27
C SER A 562 15.32 -29.70 5.04
N LEU A 563 14.07 -29.73 4.56
CA LEU A 563 13.00 -30.54 5.15
C LEU A 563 13.28 -32.03 5.00
N GLN A 564 13.75 -32.49 3.83
CA GLN A 564 14.15 -33.89 3.62
C GLN A 564 15.28 -34.31 4.56
N GLN A 565 16.28 -33.45 4.77
CA GLN A 565 17.37 -33.72 5.71
C GLN A 565 16.88 -33.80 7.16
N LEU A 566 15.98 -32.88 7.54
CA LEU A 566 15.40 -32.86 8.88
C LEU A 566 14.58 -34.13 9.14
N LEU A 567 13.74 -34.52 8.18
CA LEU A 567 12.87 -35.69 8.24
C LEU A 567 13.59 -37.03 8.04
N ALA A 568 14.85 -37.05 7.59
CA ALA A 568 15.56 -38.25 7.14
C ALA A 568 15.54 -39.44 8.13
N LYS A 569 15.37 -39.17 9.43
CA LYS A 569 15.37 -40.17 10.50
C LYS A 569 13.99 -40.44 11.11
N THR A 570 12.93 -39.77 10.65
CA THR A 570 11.60 -39.94 11.23
C THR A 570 10.92 -41.19 10.68
N PRO A 571 10.18 -41.95 11.51
CA PRO A 571 9.45 -43.13 11.05
C PRO A 571 8.50 -42.84 9.89
N GLU A 572 7.85 -41.68 9.89
CA GLU A 572 6.92 -41.22 8.88
C GLU A 572 7.59 -41.05 7.52
N TYR A 573 8.78 -40.43 7.50
CA TYR A 573 9.54 -40.21 6.28
C TYR A 573 10.13 -41.51 5.74
N ILE A 574 10.69 -42.36 6.60
CA ILE A 574 11.22 -43.68 6.21
C ILE A 574 10.10 -44.55 5.61
N LYS A 575 8.90 -44.51 6.20
CA LYS A 575 7.73 -45.21 5.66
C LYS A 575 7.35 -44.65 4.29
N TRP A 576 7.21 -43.34 4.16
CA TRP A 576 6.93 -42.68 2.88
C TRP A 576 7.95 -43.03 1.79
N GLN A 577 9.23 -43.21 2.15
CA GLN A 577 10.27 -43.60 1.20
C GLN A 577 10.17 -45.04 0.68
N THR A 578 9.51 -45.91 1.42
CA THR A 578 9.46 -47.36 1.13
C THR A 578 8.08 -47.82 0.61
N GLU A 579 7.12 -46.90 0.48
CA GLU A 579 5.82 -47.20 -0.12
C GLU A 579 5.97 -47.49 -1.63
N PRO A 580 5.33 -48.56 -2.16
CA PRO A 580 5.57 -49.05 -3.52
C PRO A 580 5.10 -48.08 -4.63
N GLU A 581 4.25 -47.11 -4.30
CA GLU A 581 3.92 -45.95 -5.14
C GLU A 581 3.68 -44.76 -4.20
N PRO A 582 4.71 -44.01 -3.80
CA PRO A 582 4.48 -42.79 -3.04
C PRO A 582 3.78 -41.79 -3.97
N ILE A 583 2.71 -41.16 -3.50
CA ILE A 583 1.90 -40.20 -4.27
C ILE A 583 2.76 -39.08 -4.88
N LEU A 584 3.89 -38.77 -4.24
CA LEU A 584 5.04 -37.99 -4.69
C LEU A 584 6.27 -38.71 -4.13
N GLY A 585 7.15 -39.31 -4.94
CA GLY A 585 8.21 -40.22 -4.43
C GLY A 585 9.53 -39.55 -4.00
N PRO A 586 10.36 -40.20 -3.17
CA PRO A 586 11.69 -39.69 -2.77
C PRO A 586 12.71 -39.70 -3.92
N GLU A 587 12.50 -40.57 -4.90
CA GLU A 587 13.28 -40.69 -6.14
C GLU A 587 12.52 -40.15 -7.38
N GLN A 588 11.28 -39.68 -7.23
CA GLN A 588 10.73 -38.79 -8.24
C GLN A 588 11.31 -37.41 -7.96
N ASP A 589 12.50 -37.16 -8.53
CA ASP A 589 12.99 -35.82 -8.77
C ASP A 589 11.79 -34.99 -9.29
N TYR A 590 11.24 -34.10 -8.47
CA TYR A 590 10.39 -33.04 -9.01
C TYR A 590 11.17 -32.46 -10.18
N LYS A 591 10.53 -32.37 -11.36
CA LYS A 591 11.32 -32.21 -12.59
C LYS A 591 12.21 -30.98 -12.42
N PRO A 592 13.54 -31.10 -12.59
CA PRO A 592 14.39 -29.93 -12.54
C PRO A 592 13.83 -28.91 -13.52
N LEU A 593 13.82 -27.63 -13.15
CA LEU A 593 13.37 -26.57 -14.05
C LEU A 593 13.93 -26.85 -15.45
N PRO A 594 13.07 -27.08 -16.45
CA PRO A 594 13.52 -27.47 -17.76
C PRO A 594 14.57 -26.49 -18.26
N LYS A 595 15.80 -26.98 -18.41
CA LYS A 595 16.91 -26.30 -19.06
C LYS A 595 17.00 -26.67 -20.53
N ASP A 596 16.22 -27.65 -20.99
CA ASP A 596 16.48 -28.32 -22.26
C ASP A 596 16.03 -27.47 -23.46
N TYR A 597 17.02 -26.85 -24.10
CA TYR A 597 16.96 -25.97 -25.27
C TYR A 597 16.64 -26.69 -26.60
N SER A 598 16.15 -27.94 -26.56
CA SER A 598 15.86 -28.68 -27.78
C SER A 598 14.63 -28.11 -28.51
N TYR A 599 14.81 -27.76 -29.78
CA TYR A 599 13.86 -27.10 -30.71
C TYR A 599 12.43 -27.71 -30.78
N LYS A 600 12.18 -28.88 -30.18
CA LYS A 600 10.91 -29.64 -30.29
C LYS A 600 9.92 -29.46 -29.14
N LEU A 601 10.24 -28.73 -28.06
CA LEU A 601 9.43 -28.75 -26.82
C LEU A 601 8.90 -27.38 -26.32
N LEU A 602 9.08 -26.28 -27.03
CA LEU A 602 8.75 -24.93 -26.54
C LEU A 602 7.31 -24.61 -26.13
N PRO A 603 6.25 -25.14 -26.79
CA PRO A 603 4.89 -24.98 -26.26
C PRO A 603 4.72 -25.54 -24.86
N LYS A 604 5.62 -26.45 -24.47
CA LYS A 604 5.67 -27.03 -23.14
C LYS A 604 6.64 -26.31 -22.22
N VAL A 605 7.56 -25.43 -22.61
CA VAL A 605 8.59 -24.95 -21.65
C VAL A 605 8.01 -24.05 -20.57
N ALA A 606 7.22 -23.03 -20.92
CA ALA A 606 6.55 -22.19 -19.92
C ALA A 606 5.57 -23.02 -19.05
N GLU A 607 4.78 -23.89 -19.69
CA GLU A 607 3.85 -24.80 -19.00
C GLU A 607 4.54 -25.87 -18.15
N LEU A 608 5.69 -26.39 -18.57
CA LEU A 608 6.51 -27.35 -17.83
C LEU A 608 7.24 -26.67 -16.69
N ARG A 609 7.69 -25.42 -16.84
CA ARG A 609 8.24 -24.62 -15.73
C ARG A 609 7.15 -24.34 -14.71
N LYS A 610 5.94 -23.96 -15.15
CA LYS A 610 4.76 -23.80 -14.28
C LYS A 610 4.42 -25.12 -13.57
N THR A 611 4.41 -26.23 -14.30
CA THR A 611 4.14 -27.58 -13.75
C THR A 611 5.22 -28.01 -12.77
N ALA A 612 6.50 -27.83 -13.09
CA ALA A 612 7.63 -28.17 -12.23
C ALA A 612 7.62 -27.34 -10.93
N ILE A 613 7.30 -26.05 -11.01
CA ILE A 613 7.10 -25.21 -9.83
C ILE A 613 5.96 -25.74 -8.98
N LYS A 614 4.81 -26.05 -9.59
CA LYS A 614 3.66 -26.59 -8.87
C LYS A 614 3.94 -27.94 -8.21
N GLU A 615 4.59 -28.86 -8.92
CA GLU A 615 5.05 -30.16 -8.39
C GLU A 615 6.00 -29.94 -7.18
N ALA A 616 6.92 -28.97 -7.27
CA ALA A 616 7.83 -28.63 -6.17
C ALA A 616 7.12 -27.95 -4.98
N GLU A 617 6.16 -27.06 -5.22
CA GLU A 617 5.32 -26.45 -4.19
C GLU A 617 4.50 -27.51 -3.45
N GLU A 618 3.86 -28.43 -4.18
CA GLU A 618 3.09 -29.54 -3.60
C GLU A 618 3.98 -30.45 -2.73
N LEU A 619 5.19 -30.77 -3.20
CA LEU A 619 6.17 -31.53 -2.43
C LEU A 619 6.63 -30.77 -1.17
N TYR A 620 6.93 -29.47 -1.29
CA TYR A 620 7.30 -28.64 -0.16
C TYR A 620 6.21 -28.62 0.92
N GLU A 621 4.96 -28.37 0.54
CA GLU A 621 3.82 -28.34 1.47
C GLU A 621 3.58 -29.71 2.11
N TYR A 622 3.74 -30.80 1.36
CA TYR A 622 3.64 -32.16 1.89
C TYR A 622 4.72 -32.46 2.93
N LEU A 623 5.99 -32.14 2.62
CA LEU A 623 7.12 -32.33 3.54
C LEU A 623 7.01 -31.42 4.77
N LEU A 624 6.54 -30.18 4.60
CA LEU A 624 6.30 -29.27 5.71
C LEU A 624 5.19 -29.81 6.63
N GLY A 625 4.11 -30.32 6.05
CA GLY A 625 3.04 -31.01 6.79
C GLY A 625 3.57 -32.21 7.58
N MET A 626 4.40 -33.04 6.95
CA MET A 626 5.04 -34.18 7.61
C MET A 626 5.97 -33.74 8.75
N ALA A 627 6.79 -32.71 8.54
CA ALA A 627 7.67 -32.16 9.58
C ALA A 627 6.87 -31.63 10.78
N ASN A 628 5.75 -30.94 10.54
CA ASN A 628 4.87 -30.47 11.62
C ASN A 628 4.19 -31.61 12.40
N ILE A 629 4.02 -32.79 11.79
CA ILE A 629 3.47 -33.98 12.47
C ILE A 629 4.57 -34.73 13.23
N ALA A 630 5.72 -34.92 12.60
CA ALA A 630 6.82 -35.72 13.14
C ALA A 630 7.55 -35.03 14.29
N PHE A 631 7.61 -33.69 14.28
CA PHE A 631 8.23 -32.88 15.32
C PHE A 631 7.14 -32.15 16.11
N ASP A 632 6.67 -32.78 17.21
CA ASP A 632 5.76 -32.14 18.17
C ASP A 632 6.47 -30.99 18.93
N LYS A 633 5.74 -30.20 19.72
CA LYS A 633 6.18 -28.99 20.45
C LYS A 633 7.40 -29.18 21.37
N GLU A 634 7.87 -30.40 21.56
CA GLU A 634 8.98 -30.76 22.46
C GLU A 634 10.36 -30.73 21.76
N ASP A 635 10.45 -30.87 20.43
CA ASP A 635 11.72 -30.77 19.70
C ASP A 635 11.99 -29.33 19.26
N GLU A 636 12.44 -28.51 20.21
CA GLU A 636 12.69 -27.07 20.00
C GLU A 636 13.73 -26.82 18.90
N THR A 637 14.68 -27.73 18.69
CA THR A 637 15.72 -27.59 17.65
C THR A 637 15.13 -27.85 16.25
N ALA A 638 14.32 -28.89 16.09
CA ALA A 638 13.64 -29.16 14.83
C ALA A 638 12.62 -28.06 14.50
N LEU A 639 11.89 -27.55 15.49
CA LEU A 639 10.95 -26.44 15.30
C LEU A 639 11.64 -25.13 14.91
N GLU A 640 12.82 -24.85 15.46
CA GLU A 640 13.63 -23.70 15.03
C GLU A 640 14.12 -23.86 13.59
N ALA A 641 14.58 -25.05 13.19
CA ALA A 641 14.94 -25.35 11.81
C ALA A 641 13.75 -25.17 10.84
N ILE A 642 12.55 -25.65 11.21
CA ILE A 642 11.32 -25.45 10.41
C ILE A 642 10.97 -23.95 10.29
N ARG A 643 11.12 -23.18 11.36
CA ARG A 643 10.91 -21.72 11.34
C ARG A 643 11.89 -21.02 10.43
N ASP A 644 13.16 -21.41 10.46
CA ASP A 644 14.19 -20.81 9.60
C ASP A 644 13.95 -21.11 8.13
N ILE A 645 13.53 -22.34 7.80
CA ILE A 645 13.11 -22.72 6.44
C ILE A 645 11.90 -21.87 6.01
N THR A 646 10.84 -21.80 6.81
CA THR A 646 9.59 -21.10 6.43
C THR A 646 9.72 -19.57 6.41
N ARG A 647 10.72 -18.99 7.07
CA ARG A 647 10.93 -17.53 7.15
C ARG A 647 11.42 -16.91 5.85
N VAL A 648 12.11 -17.67 5.00
CA VAL A 648 12.64 -17.15 3.72
C VAL A 648 11.57 -17.29 2.64
N HIS A 649 11.03 -16.18 2.15
CA HIS A 649 10.02 -16.26 1.09
C HIS A 649 10.64 -16.70 -0.25
N TYR A 650 10.04 -17.70 -0.88
CA TYR A 650 10.44 -18.18 -2.21
C TYR A 650 9.53 -17.70 -3.35
N TYR A 651 8.41 -17.01 -3.06
CA TYR A 651 7.46 -16.57 -4.10
C TYR A 651 6.73 -15.24 -3.76
N LYS A 652 6.18 -14.59 -4.80
CA LYS A 652 5.30 -13.41 -4.75
C LYS A 652 4.22 -13.44 -5.83
N ASP A 653 2.95 -13.29 -5.44
CA ASP A 653 1.78 -13.39 -6.33
C ASP A 653 1.34 -12.08 -7.04
N PHE A 654 2.08 -10.98 -6.91
CA PHE A 654 1.52 -9.62 -7.12
C PHE A 654 2.11 -8.81 -8.28
N ILE A 655 2.63 -9.44 -9.33
CA ILE A 655 3.05 -8.68 -10.51
C ILE A 655 1.87 -8.57 -11.48
N ARG A 656 1.27 -7.38 -11.54
CA ARG A 656 0.11 -7.07 -12.39
C ARG A 656 0.44 -5.96 -13.37
N ILE A 657 0.29 -6.24 -14.66
CA ILE A 657 0.51 -5.26 -15.73
C ILE A 657 -0.81 -5.01 -16.43
N VAL A 658 -1.32 -3.78 -16.29
CA VAL A 658 -2.59 -3.38 -16.91
C VAL A 658 -2.38 -3.16 -18.42
N GLY A 659 -3.13 -3.89 -19.25
CA GLY A 659 -2.88 -3.99 -20.69
C GLY A 659 -2.91 -2.65 -21.43
N HIS A 660 -3.92 -1.81 -21.20
CA HIS A 660 -4.00 -0.50 -21.84
C HIS A 660 -2.88 0.46 -21.43
N ARG A 661 -2.34 0.34 -20.20
CA ARG A 661 -1.22 1.19 -19.76
C ARG A 661 0.07 0.77 -20.46
N LEU A 662 0.33 -0.54 -20.53
CA LEU A 662 1.46 -1.10 -21.26
C LEU A 662 1.37 -0.74 -22.75
N ALA A 663 0.22 -0.97 -23.37
CA ALA A 663 0.00 -0.68 -24.79
C ALA A 663 0.11 0.82 -25.10
N SER A 664 -0.46 1.71 -24.28
CA SER A 664 -0.31 3.16 -24.48
C SER A 664 1.13 3.64 -24.29
N TRP A 665 1.88 3.06 -23.35
CA TRP A 665 3.29 3.37 -23.18
C TRP A 665 4.13 2.95 -24.39
N VAL A 666 3.83 1.78 -24.98
CA VAL A 666 4.55 1.27 -26.17
C VAL A 666 4.16 1.99 -27.46
N TYR A 667 2.86 2.23 -27.68
CA TYR A 667 2.37 2.84 -28.91
C TYR A 667 2.55 4.37 -28.96
N GLU A 668 2.39 5.04 -27.82
CA GLU A 668 2.42 6.50 -27.71
C GLU A 668 3.30 6.96 -26.53
N PRO A 669 4.60 6.59 -26.50
CA PRO A 669 5.50 6.90 -25.37
C PRO A 669 5.58 8.41 -25.07
N GLU A 670 5.42 9.24 -26.09
CA GLU A 670 5.43 10.70 -25.97
C GLU A 670 4.25 11.25 -25.17
N GLU A 671 3.04 10.81 -25.51
CA GLU A 671 1.85 11.17 -24.74
C GLU A 671 1.84 10.49 -23.36
N TYR A 672 2.42 9.28 -23.26
CA TYR A 672 2.50 8.53 -22.00
C TYR A 672 3.31 9.24 -20.92
N ARG A 673 4.17 10.20 -21.28
CA ARG A 673 4.82 11.08 -20.31
C ARG A 673 3.86 11.88 -19.46
N LEU A 674 2.68 12.19 -19.96
CA LEU A 674 1.66 12.88 -19.18
C LEU A 674 1.22 12.05 -17.95
N ILE A 675 1.46 10.74 -18.00
CA ILE A 675 1.18 9.78 -16.93
C ILE A 675 2.44 9.50 -16.10
N SER A 676 3.57 9.18 -16.74
CA SER A 676 4.80 8.82 -16.02
C SER A 676 5.58 10.02 -15.48
N SER A 677 5.27 11.23 -15.94
CA SER A 677 5.81 12.50 -15.46
C SER A 677 4.76 13.61 -15.58
N PRO A 678 3.71 13.57 -14.74
CA PRO A 678 2.56 14.46 -14.88
C PRO A 678 2.96 15.94 -14.89
N PRO A 679 2.44 16.74 -15.83
CA PRO A 679 2.71 18.17 -15.82
C PRO A 679 2.09 18.81 -14.58
N LEU A 680 2.72 19.86 -14.07
CA LEU A 680 2.19 20.61 -12.93
C LEU A 680 1.23 21.72 -13.40
N ASP A 681 0.15 21.91 -12.66
CA ASP A 681 -0.74 23.05 -12.81
C ASP A 681 -0.05 24.35 -12.35
N ALA A 682 -0.72 25.48 -12.57
CA ALA A 682 -0.21 26.80 -12.19
C ALA A 682 -0.02 27.00 -10.66
N ASN A 683 -0.33 26.00 -9.83
CA ASN A 683 -0.14 26.00 -8.38
C ASN A 683 0.86 24.92 -7.92
N GLY A 684 1.50 24.20 -8.86
CA GLY A 684 2.47 23.15 -8.56
C GLY A 684 1.86 21.79 -8.23
N TYR A 685 0.57 21.55 -8.54
CA TYR A 685 -0.06 20.23 -8.39
C TYR A 685 0.02 19.44 -9.70
N GLU A 686 0.29 18.14 -9.61
CA GLU A 686 0.26 17.24 -10.76
C GLU A 686 -1.13 17.22 -11.42
N ILE A 687 -1.13 17.27 -12.74
CA ILE A 687 -2.32 17.11 -13.58
C ILE A 687 -2.42 15.63 -13.94
N ASP A 688 -3.45 14.96 -13.44
CA ASP A 688 -3.64 13.53 -13.66
C ASP A 688 -4.12 13.22 -15.09
N TYR A 689 -3.34 12.42 -15.81
CA TYR A 689 -3.72 11.80 -17.08
C TYR A 689 -3.87 10.28 -16.91
N GLU A 690 -4.66 9.66 -17.78
CA GLU A 690 -4.79 8.21 -17.89
C GLU A 690 -5.09 7.81 -19.33
N PRO A 691 -4.80 6.56 -19.74
CA PRO A 691 -5.27 6.06 -21.02
C PRO A 691 -6.76 5.75 -20.96
N ASN A 692 -7.45 6.00 -22.06
CA ASN A 692 -8.87 5.73 -22.23
C ASN A 692 -9.14 4.97 -23.54
N HIS A 693 -10.25 4.23 -23.54
CA HIS A 693 -10.75 3.46 -24.67
C HIS A 693 -11.82 4.26 -25.42
N ILE A 694 -11.52 4.67 -26.66
CA ILE A 694 -12.37 5.54 -27.48
C ILE A 694 -13.74 4.91 -27.73
N ASN A 695 -13.78 3.60 -28.02
CA ASN A 695 -15.01 2.86 -28.28
C ASN A 695 -15.72 2.37 -26.99
N GLY A 696 -15.14 2.62 -25.81
CA GLY A 696 -15.67 2.16 -24.51
C GLY A 696 -15.44 0.67 -24.20
N ILE A 697 -14.85 -0.12 -25.10
CA ILE A 697 -14.49 -1.52 -24.91
C ILE A 697 -13.12 -1.58 -24.20
N ARG A 698 -13.15 -1.85 -22.90
CA ARG A 698 -12.02 -1.66 -21.98
C ARG A 698 -10.91 -2.71 -22.04
N TYR A 699 -11.18 -3.86 -22.67
CA TYR A 699 -10.19 -4.90 -22.89
C TYR A 699 -9.48 -4.77 -24.25
N ASP A 700 -10.02 -3.95 -25.16
CA ASP A 700 -9.48 -3.73 -26.51
C ASP A 700 -8.32 -2.72 -26.47
N ASN A 701 -7.09 -3.21 -26.35
CA ASN A 701 -5.89 -2.39 -26.20
C ASN A 701 -5.22 -2.03 -27.54
N ARG A 702 -5.93 -2.15 -28.66
CA ARG A 702 -5.39 -1.77 -29.97
C ARG A 702 -5.07 -0.28 -30.03
N ARG A 703 -3.99 0.08 -30.73
CA ARG A 703 -3.54 1.48 -30.85
C ARG A 703 -4.66 2.43 -31.25
N VAL A 704 -5.49 2.03 -32.22
CA VAL A 704 -6.62 2.82 -32.73
C VAL A 704 -7.72 3.10 -31.70
N ASN A 705 -7.76 2.34 -30.61
CA ASN A 705 -8.76 2.48 -29.56
C ASN A 705 -8.23 3.19 -28.31
N LEU A 706 -6.91 3.39 -28.20
CA LEU A 706 -6.31 4.00 -27.03
C LEU A 706 -6.04 5.49 -27.26
N LYS A 707 -6.32 6.30 -26.23
CA LYS A 707 -5.98 7.72 -26.22
C LYS A 707 -5.60 8.14 -24.80
N ILE A 708 -4.58 8.98 -24.67
CA ILE A 708 -4.21 9.56 -23.38
C ILE A 708 -4.97 10.86 -23.17
N GLU A 709 -5.67 10.95 -22.04
CA GLU A 709 -6.50 12.12 -21.75
C GLU A 709 -6.50 12.47 -20.26
N LEU A 710 -6.98 13.68 -19.96
CA LEU A 710 -7.16 14.13 -18.59
C LEU A 710 -8.11 13.18 -17.87
N LYS A 711 -7.69 12.67 -16.72
CA LYS A 711 -8.51 11.79 -15.88
C LYS A 711 -9.88 12.38 -15.58
N GLN A 712 -9.96 13.71 -15.41
CA GLN A 712 -11.25 14.39 -15.21
C GLN A 712 -12.17 14.30 -16.43
N VAL A 713 -11.64 14.44 -17.66
CA VAL A 713 -12.44 14.31 -18.89
C VAL A 713 -12.97 12.88 -19.00
N ASN A 714 -12.13 11.90 -18.68
CA ASN A 714 -12.54 10.50 -18.68
C ASN A 714 -13.61 10.20 -17.61
N LEU A 715 -13.44 10.73 -16.39
CA LEU A 715 -14.45 10.63 -15.31
C LEU A 715 -15.77 11.31 -15.70
N ASP A 716 -15.71 12.43 -16.43
CA ASP A 716 -16.89 13.15 -16.90
C ASP A 716 -17.63 12.36 -18.00
N LEU A 717 -16.90 11.73 -18.93
CA LEU A 717 -17.46 10.83 -19.95
C LEU A 717 -18.06 9.56 -19.34
N ARG A 718 -17.47 9.08 -18.23
CA ARG A 718 -17.92 7.90 -17.46
C ARG A 718 -19.04 8.22 -16.46
N SER A 719 -19.42 9.48 -16.29
CA SER A 719 -20.42 9.88 -15.30
C SER A 719 -21.83 9.47 -15.74
N THR A 720 -22.51 8.67 -14.93
CA THR A 720 -23.94 8.32 -15.11
C THR A 720 -24.89 9.44 -14.67
N SER A 721 -24.35 10.59 -14.26
CA SER A 721 -25.13 11.74 -13.81
C SER A 721 -25.70 12.51 -15.00
N ARG A 722 -27.01 12.78 -14.98
CA ARG A 722 -27.66 13.57 -16.03
C ARG A 722 -27.06 14.99 -16.11
N PRO A 723 -26.86 15.55 -17.31
CA PRO A 723 -26.45 16.94 -17.50
C PRO A 723 -27.50 17.94 -16.98
N VAL A 724 -27.05 19.16 -16.69
CA VAL A 724 -27.92 20.26 -16.22
C VAL A 724 -27.75 21.47 -17.13
N ASN A 725 -28.85 22.00 -17.66
CA ASN A 725 -28.89 23.28 -18.36
C ASN A 725 -29.46 24.35 -17.43
N TYR A 726 -28.64 25.32 -17.03
CA TYR A 726 -29.06 26.40 -16.13
C TYR A 726 -29.13 27.73 -16.86
N ASN A 727 -30.33 28.32 -16.95
CA ASN A 727 -30.60 29.58 -17.67
C ASN A 727 -29.98 29.60 -19.09
N GLY A 728 -30.02 28.48 -19.80
CA GLY A 728 -29.46 28.35 -21.16
C GLY A 728 -27.96 27.99 -21.21
N GLN A 729 -27.27 27.90 -20.08
CA GLN A 729 -25.88 27.47 -20.01
C GLN A 729 -25.78 25.96 -19.69
N PRO A 730 -25.17 25.15 -20.56
CA PRO A 730 -25.05 23.71 -20.35
C PRO A 730 -23.91 23.35 -19.39
N TYR A 731 -24.17 22.38 -18.51
CA TYR A 731 -23.20 21.72 -17.63
C TYR A 731 -23.25 20.22 -17.88
N ALA A 732 -22.11 19.62 -18.21
CA ALA A 732 -22.03 18.23 -18.65
C ALA A 732 -22.51 17.20 -17.60
N THR A 733 -22.47 17.53 -16.31
CA THR A 733 -22.95 16.66 -15.22
C THR A 733 -23.60 17.48 -14.11
N THR A 734 -24.49 16.86 -13.32
CA THR A 734 -25.08 17.50 -12.13
C THR A 734 -24.00 17.88 -11.10
N GLN A 735 -22.89 17.13 -11.04
CA GLN A 735 -21.77 17.43 -10.14
C GLN A 735 -21.03 18.71 -10.55
N LYS A 736 -20.77 18.92 -11.84
CA LYS A 736 -20.17 20.17 -12.35
C LYS A 736 -21.06 21.36 -12.06
N TYR A 737 -22.36 21.22 -12.33
CA TYR A 737 -23.35 22.23 -11.99
C TYR A 737 -23.33 22.55 -10.49
N CYS A 738 -23.35 21.54 -9.61
CA CYS A 738 -23.30 21.74 -8.17
C CYS A 738 -22.02 22.46 -7.72
N THR A 739 -20.88 22.10 -8.30
CA THR A 739 -19.58 22.70 -7.98
C THR A 739 -19.53 24.18 -8.38
N ALA A 740 -20.05 24.53 -9.55
CA ALA A 740 -20.09 25.91 -10.04
C ALA A 740 -20.90 26.85 -9.14
N PHE A 741 -21.90 26.33 -8.42
CA PHE A 741 -22.83 27.12 -7.62
C PHE A 741 -22.80 26.80 -6.11
N GLY A 742 -21.81 26.05 -5.64
CA GLY A 742 -21.69 25.70 -4.21
C GLY A 742 -22.89 24.92 -3.67
N LEU A 743 -23.46 24.04 -4.48
CA LEU A 743 -24.58 23.16 -4.11
C LEU A 743 -24.05 21.79 -3.66
N SER A 744 -24.81 21.10 -2.82
CA SER A 744 -24.48 19.73 -2.42
C SER A 744 -24.90 18.75 -3.52
N TYR A 745 -23.92 18.10 -4.17
CA TYR A 745 -24.19 17.10 -5.22
C TYR A 745 -25.04 15.95 -4.69
N ALA A 746 -24.67 15.35 -3.55
CA ALA A 746 -25.40 14.21 -2.98
C ALA A 746 -26.87 14.56 -2.70
N TYR A 747 -27.11 15.75 -2.13
CA TYR A 747 -28.46 16.19 -1.80
C TYR A 747 -29.26 16.54 -3.05
N LEU A 748 -28.69 17.32 -3.98
CA LEU A 748 -29.41 17.75 -5.17
C LEU A 748 -29.70 16.55 -6.08
N ASN A 749 -28.71 15.70 -6.35
CA ASN A 749 -28.86 14.52 -7.20
C ASN A 749 -29.92 13.54 -6.66
N PHE A 750 -29.97 13.32 -5.34
CA PHE A 750 -30.99 12.47 -4.72
C PHE A 750 -32.42 12.97 -4.96
N ASN A 751 -32.64 14.29 -4.89
CA ASN A 751 -33.95 14.87 -5.13
C ASN A 751 -34.27 14.95 -6.62
N LEU A 752 -33.27 15.32 -7.46
CA LEU A 752 -33.44 15.42 -8.90
C LEU A 752 -33.76 14.08 -9.57
N ASN A 753 -33.19 12.98 -9.07
CA ASN A 753 -33.47 11.63 -9.58
C ASN A 753 -34.92 11.16 -9.33
N LYS A 754 -35.66 11.83 -8.45
CA LYS A 754 -37.06 11.51 -8.15
C LYS A 754 -38.06 12.30 -8.98
N LEU A 755 -37.63 13.35 -9.70
CA LEU A 755 -38.53 14.13 -10.53
C LEU A 755 -39.09 13.29 -11.67
N LYS A 756 -40.39 13.42 -11.89
CA LYS A 756 -41.09 12.90 -13.07
C LYS A 756 -41.28 14.00 -14.12
N PRO A 757 -41.50 13.63 -15.40
CA PRO A 757 -41.81 14.60 -16.45
C PRO A 757 -42.99 15.50 -16.05
N GLY A 758 -42.83 16.82 -16.17
CA GLY A 758 -43.84 17.81 -15.77
C GLY A 758 -43.77 18.28 -14.32
N GLU A 759 -42.97 17.64 -13.46
CA GLU A 759 -42.75 18.10 -12.08
C GLU A 759 -41.67 19.18 -12.02
N THR A 760 -41.75 20.02 -10.98
CA THR A 760 -40.74 21.04 -10.68
C THR A 760 -40.32 20.92 -9.22
N TYR A 761 -39.01 20.96 -8.97
CA TYR A 761 -38.42 20.94 -7.64
C TYR A 761 -37.73 22.26 -7.36
N ASN A 762 -38.05 22.91 -6.23
CA ASN A 762 -37.42 24.15 -5.83
C ASN A 762 -36.27 23.89 -4.86
N HIS A 763 -35.08 24.42 -5.16
CA HIS A 763 -33.95 24.40 -4.24
C HIS A 763 -33.08 25.64 -4.36
N LYS A 764 -32.91 26.36 -3.24
CA LYS A 764 -32.11 27.60 -3.15
C LYS A 764 -32.46 28.63 -4.24
N ASN A 765 -33.75 28.94 -4.38
CA ASN A 765 -34.28 29.91 -5.36
C ASN A 765 -34.04 29.51 -6.81
N ARG A 766 -34.01 28.21 -7.10
CA ARG A 766 -33.98 27.68 -8.45
C ARG A 766 -35.02 26.60 -8.61
N ASP A 767 -35.74 26.66 -9.71
CA ASP A 767 -36.71 25.66 -10.13
C ASP A 767 -36.04 24.69 -11.10
N TYR A 768 -36.07 23.41 -10.75
CA TYR A 768 -35.50 22.31 -11.51
C TYR A 768 -36.62 21.48 -12.10
N CYS A 769 -36.53 21.15 -13.39
CA CYS A 769 -37.43 20.22 -14.06
C CYS A 769 -36.65 19.28 -15.00
N LEU A 770 -37.30 18.25 -15.51
CA LEU A 770 -36.75 17.40 -16.57
C LEU A 770 -36.93 18.07 -17.94
N GLY A 771 -35.90 18.00 -18.78
CA GLY A 771 -35.99 18.38 -20.19
C GLY A 771 -37.01 17.52 -20.95
N ALA A 772 -37.46 18.01 -22.10
CA ALA A 772 -38.49 17.33 -22.90
C ALA A 772 -38.09 15.92 -23.38
N ASP A 773 -36.78 15.67 -23.52
CA ASP A 773 -36.19 14.37 -23.86
C ASP A 773 -35.99 13.45 -22.65
N GLY A 774 -36.18 13.96 -21.42
CA GLY A 774 -35.90 13.25 -20.18
C GLY A 774 -34.41 12.98 -19.92
N CYS A 775 -33.51 13.43 -20.80
CA CYS A 775 -32.07 13.13 -20.73
C CYS A 775 -31.28 14.14 -19.89
N GLN A 776 -31.84 15.33 -19.66
CA GLN A 776 -31.19 16.42 -18.91
C GLN A 776 -32.12 17.06 -17.88
N TYR A 777 -31.54 17.76 -16.90
CA TYR A 777 -32.27 18.67 -16.02
C TYR A 777 -32.21 20.09 -16.56
N ILE A 778 -33.31 20.82 -16.48
CA ILE A 778 -33.38 22.26 -16.73
C ILE A 778 -33.51 22.95 -15.38
N ALA A 779 -32.64 23.92 -15.12
CA ALA A 779 -32.68 24.75 -13.93
C ALA A 779 -32.87 26.22 -14.33
N VAL A 780 -33.77 26.91 -13.67
CA VAL A 780 -33.98 28.35 -13.85
C VAL A 780 -34.05 29.05 -12.50
N ASP A 781 -33.69 30.33 -12.44
CA ASP A 781 -33.92 31.09 -11.21
C ASP A 781 -35.42 31.17 -10.95
N THR A 782 -35.81 30.88 -9.70
CA THR A 782 -37.20 30.99 -9.28
C THR A 782 -37.64 32.43 -9.45
N VAL A 783 -38.58 32.66 -10.37
CA VAL A 783 -39.20 33.97 -10.54
C VAL A 783 -39.89 34.28 -9.21
N ALA A 784 -39.39 35.29 -8.48
CA ALA A 784 -39.95 35.67 -7.20
C ALA A 784 -41.44 36.00 -7.36
N LYS A 785 -42.33 35.11 -6.92
CA LYS A 785 -43.71 35.49 -6.63
C LYS A 785 -43.65 36.44 -5.44
N VAL A 786 -43.68 37.74 -5.71
CA VAL A 786 -43.84 38.77 -4.66
C VAL A 786 -45.19 38.50 -3.99
N PRO A 787 -45.26 38.15 -2.69
CA PRO A 787 -46.54 38.00 -2.02
C PRO A 787 -47.24 39.35 -1.98
N GLN A 788 -48.48 39.43 -2.48
CA GLN A 788 -49.30 40.64 -2.30
C GLN A 788 -49.82 40.67 -0.86
N LEU A 789 -49.41 41.67 -0.10
CA LEU A 789 -49.85 41.89 1.27
C LEU A 789 -51.26 42.47 1.25
N THR A 790 -52.26 41.75 1.75
CA THR A 790 -53.63 42.27 1.76
C THR A 790 -54.04 42.74 3.16
N TYR A 791 -54.61 43.94 3.27
CA TYR A 791 -55.20 44.51 4.48
C TYR A 791 -56.45 45.33 4.14
N ASN A 792 -57.60 45.01 4.74
CA ASN A 792 -58.89 45.68 4.49
C ASN A 792 -59.23 45.85 2.99
N GLY A 793 -59.00 44.82 2.18
CA GLY A 793 -59.30 44.84 0.74
C GLY A 793 -58.33 45.64 -0.14
N LYS A 794 -57.29 46.26 0.44
CA LYS A 794 -56.16 46.86 -0.32
C LYS A 794 -54.96 45.92 -0.34
N SER A 795 -54.27 45.86 -1.49
CA SER A 795 -53.02 45.13 -1.67
C SER A 795 -51.81 46.06 -1.62
N TYR A 796 -50.75 45.65 -0.94
CA TYR A 796 -49.46 46.33 -0.84
C TYR A 796 -48.35 45.39 -1.31
N THR A 797 -47.31 45.92 -1.95
CA THR A 797 -46.16 45.11 -2.41
C THR A 797 -45.11 44.93 -1.33
N THR A 798 -45.06 45.82 -0.33
CA THR A 798 -44.12 45.74 0.79
C THR A 798 -44.72 46.22 2.12
N PRO A 799 -44.20 45.77 3.29
CA PRO A 799 -44.63 46.30 4.59
C PRO A 799 -44.31 47.80 4.77
N LYS A 800 -43.40 48.35 3.94
CA LYS A 800 -43.06 49.78 3.92
C LYS A 800 -44.21 50.61 3.34
N GLU A 801 -44.80 50.15 2.25
CA GLU A 801 -45.98 50.79 1.64
C GLU A 801 -47.18 50.74 2.58
N PHE A 802 -47.43 49.59 3.21
CA PHE A 802 -48.46 49.45 4.24
C PHE A 802 -48.26 50.42 5.42
N ALA A 803 -47.04 50.54 5.92
CA ALA A 803 -46.73 51.45 7.03
C ALA A 803 -46.90 52.92 6.62
N ALA A 804 -46.58 53.27 5.37
CA ALA A 804 -46.78 54.62 4.85
C ALA A 804 -48.29 54.97 4.71
N ASP A 805 -49.12 54.09 4.17
CA ASP A 805 -50.58 54.33 3.99
C ASP A 805 -51.30 54.56 5.32
N LEU A 806 -50.89 53.85 6.38
CA LEU A 806 -51.50 53.95 7.71
C LEU A 806 -50.77 54.91 8.67
N GLY A 807 -49.70 55.57 8.22
CA GLY A 807 -48.89 56.46 9.04
C GLY A 807 -48.28 55.79 10.27
N LEU A 808 -47.78 54.57 10.11
CA LEU A 808 -47.15 53.73 11.13
C LEU A 808 -45.62 53.81 11.05
N ASN A 809 -44.92 53.52 12.15
CA ASN A 809 -43.47 53.50 12.15
C ASN A 809 -42.91 52.23 11.49
N TYR A 810 -42.51 52.35 10.22
CA TYR A 810 -41.93 51.25 9.44
C TYR A 810 -40.68 50.64 10.09
N THR A 811 -39.83 51.44 10.73
CA THR A 811 -38.60 50.97 11.37
C THR A 811 -38.92 49.96 12.48
N ASN A 812 -39.95 50.23 13.28
CA ASN A 812 -40.37 49.33 14.35
C ASN A 812 -40.98 48.03 13.80
N ILE A 813 -41.81 48.13 12.76
CA ILE A 813 -42.39 46.97 12.07
C ILE A 813 -41.27 46.09 11.49
N ARG A 814 -40.28 46.69 10.80
CA ARG A 814 -39.14 45.99 10.22
C ARG A 814 -38.31 45.27 11.29
N GLN A 815 -38.00 45.94 12.40
CA GLN A 815 -37.27 45.33 13.50
C GLN A 815 -38.06 44.18 14.15
N GLY A 816 -39.37 44.34 14.30
CA GLY A 816 -40.25 43.31 14.84
C GLY A 816 -40.34 42.06 13.97
N LEU A 817 -40.50 42.23 12.66
CA LEU A 817 -40.48 41.14 11.68
C LEU A 817 -39.12 40.43 11.65
N HIS A 818 -38.02 41.19 11.71
CA HIS A 818 -36.67 40.62 11.78
C HIS A 818 -36.47 39.78 13.05
N ARG A 819 -36.96 40.24 14.21
CA ARG A 819 -36.93 39.47 15.46
C ARG A 819 -37.84 38.25 15.42
N ALA A 820 -38.97 38.30 14.71
CA ALA A 820 -39.87 37.17 14.56
C ALA A 820 -39.26 36.05 13.69
N LYS A 821 -38.48 36.43 12.67
CA LYS A 821 -37.72 35.51 11.80
C LYS A 821 -36.53 34.86 12.51
N ASN A 822 -35.77 35.64 13.27
CA ASN A 822 -34.49 35.20 13.87
C ASN A 822 -34.63 34.69 15.31
N ASN A 823 -35.82 34.26 15.72
CA ASN A 823 -36.05 33.68 17.05
C ASN A 823 -35.64 32.19 17.04
N THR A 824 -35.19 31.65 18.18
CA THR A 824 -34.79 30.22 18.32
C THR A 824 -35.91 29.25 17.93
N LYS A 825 -37.16 29.70 18.00
CA LYS A 825 -38.30 29.12 17.28
C LYS A 825 -38.97 30.23 16.46
N PRO A 826 -38.79 30.25 15.12
CA PRO A 826 -39.34 31.30 14.28
C PRO A 826 -40.87 31.37 14.43
N LYS A 827 -41.42 32.58 14.51
CA LYS A 827 -42.86 32.78 14.75
C LYS A 827 -43.61 32.84 13.43
N THR A 828 -44.77 32.20 13.36
CA THR A 828 -45.68 32.27 12.20
C THR A 828 -46.54 33.53 12.17
N LYS A 829 -46.46 34.36 13.22
CA LYS A 829 -47.13 35.66 13.30
C LYS A 829 -46.38 36.67 14.15
N TYR A 830 -46.46 37.94 13.77
CA TYR A 830 -45.94 39.10 14.51
C TYR A 830 -47.05 40.09 14.81
N LYS A 831 -47.16 40.56 16.06
CA LYS A 831 -48.16 41.56 16.47
C LYS A 831 -47.49 42.90 16.70
N TYR A 832 -47.97 43.94 16.03
CA TYR A 832 -47.55 45.32 16.20
C TYR A 832 -48.69 46.15 16.80
N LYS A 833 -48.40 46.94 17.84
CA LYS A 833 -49.41 47.79 18.49
C LYS A 833 -48.96 49.24 18.43
N GLU A 834 -49.77 50.09 17.80
CA GLU A 834 -49.49 51.52 17.67
C GLU A 834 -50.81 52.28 17.54
N LYS A 835 -50.91 53.46 18.17
CA LYS A 835 -52.12 54.31 18.19
C LYS A 835 -53.41 53.56 18.61
N GLY A 836 -53.32 52.71 19.63
CA GLY A 836 -54.47 51.98 20.19
C GLY A 836 -54.98 50.80 19.34
N LYS A 837 -54.42 50.57 18.14
CA LYS A 837 -54.76 49.44 17.26
C LYS A 837 -53.68 48.36 17.29
N THR A 838 -54.07 47.11 17.08
CA THR A 838 -53.14 45.98 16.97
C THR A 838 -53.22 45.40 15.57
N TYR A 839 -52.07 45.31 14.89
CA TYR A 839 -51.93 44.72 13.57
C TYR A 839 -51.20 43.39 13.70
N THR A 840 -51.78 42.32 13.14
CA THR A 840 -51.17 40.98 13.15
C THR A 840 -50.67 40.64 11.76
N PHE A 841 -49.36 40.54 11.60
CA PHE A 841 -48.67 40.09 10.40
C PHE A 841 -48.55 38.57 10.41
N TYR A 842 -49.12 37.89 9.42
CA TYR A 842 -48.96 36.45 9.23
C TYR A 842 -47.79 36.17 8.29
N LEU A 843 -47.00 35.15 8.63
CA LEU A 843 -45.76 34.80 7.95
C LEU A 843 -45.86 33.41 7.31
N ASP A 844 -45.40 33.24 6.07
CA ASP A 844 -45.27 31.93 5.41
C ASP A 844 -44.08 31.12 5.96
N GLU A 845 -43.89 29.93 5.41
CA GLU A 845 -42.79 29.01 5.75
C GLU A 845 -41.39 29.60 5.45
N ASN A 846 -41.32 30.61 4.59
CA ASN A 846 -40.12 31.38 4.26
C ASN A 846 -39.98 32.68 5.07
N TYR A 847 -40.91 32.91 6.01
CA TYR A 847 -41.04 34.09 6.86
C TYR A 847 -41.30 35.40 6.11
N ASN A 848 -41.90 35.33 4.92
CA ASN A 848 -42.45 36.47 4.22
C ASN A 848 -43.83 36.80 4.77
N VAL A 849 -44.19 38.09 4.82
CA VAL A 849 -45.54 38.49 5.23
C VAL A 849 -46.51 38.12 4.11
N THR A 850 -47.58 37.40 4.45
CA THR A 850 -48.62 36.96 3.50
C THR A 850 -49.93 37.71 3.69
N SER A 851 -50.28 38.09 4.93
CA SER A 851 -51.47 38.88 5.21
C SER A 851 -51.34 39.68 6.50
N ILE A 852 -52.17 40.71 6.64
CA ILE A 852 -52.25 41.56 7.84
C ILE A 852 -53.72 41.65 8.27
N VAL A 853 -53.98 41.52 9.57
CA VAL A 853 -55.32 41.68 10.18
C VAL A 853 -55.29 42.72 11.29
#